data_AF-A0AB34KGH2-F1
#
_entry.id   AF-A0AB34KGH2-F1
#
_cell.length_a   1.000
_cell.length_b   1.000
_cell.length_c   1.000
_cell.angle_alpha   90.00
_cell.angle_beta   90.00
_cell.angle_gamma   90.00
#
_symmetry.space_group_name_H-M   'P 1'
#
loop_
_entity.id
_entity.type
_entity.pdbx_description
1 polymer ?
#
loop_
_entity_poly.entity_id
_entity_poly.type
_entity_poly.pdbx_seq_one_letter_code
_entity_poly.pdbx_strand_id
1 'polypeptide(L)'
;MRSAVLSPTKSLLWSLFHLTAASASTLMDNGTTVTLGGIPYYAGGMSVAMLNVAPSYLLESPASHGSDLFPMTIIHTHVQEYGSSDLRNTVEQFTSGDDVFQEAFLSTVYLIYSGNGTFLPNLTTSASEGNFSQAKAFLTNDTESPDLTAASLSSPLPNGPYFVSARTGEIFEAYRLYTDDFLAFTQTSISDHRGGYLPLPAATQNLMALSVAVPSRLYYTKTAEQPLAGLRLGVKDIYHIKGLKTSGGNRAYFYLYPEQNVTAPSVQRLLDLGAVLVGKTGTVQFANGDRPTADWVDVHCPFNPRGDGYQAPSGSSSGSGAAIGAYDWLDIAVGSDTGGSMRGPAGAQGVYGNRPSTGAVSMDHVIPLSPPLDTAGVLARSGSLWADVTRAWYPNFTDSYISYPKSIYYSAEASDEDSPAKDLVEGFLDQLQDFLGANRSAANITRLWAESPPLNVSANISDTLYSTYAVLTSVDQFNRLGQPFFDDYAAQNGGRRPFINPGPLVRWQWGQNHSSEYDTAVQNKTIFQNWWSTTGYGTPNNATCSDGIFVYPQNLGVTNYRNQYFDAPTTPPLGFSDGRASVYAEGAEVVVPIGEIPYNSTVTLQEEYLPVSLSLVVARGCDFMLAGLVRELEEVGILKESKAGARIGHKT
;
A
#
# COMPACT_ATOMS: atom_id res chain seq x y z
N MET A 1 72.79 53.71 -21.01
CA MET A 1 72.41 54.94 -21.74
C MET A 1 70.92 55.19 -21.50
N ARG A 2 70.58 56.39 -21.01
CA ARG A 2 69.32 57.18 -21.08
C ARG A 2 67.99 56.40 -21.25
N SER A 3 67.09 56.30 -20.27
CA SER A 3 66.14 57.32 -19.74
C SER A 3 64.99 57.71 -20.69
N ALA A 4 63.75 57.34 -20.29
CA ALA A 4 62.43 58.00 -20.46
C ALA A 4 61.35 56.90 -20.21
N VAL A 5 60.65 56.72 -19.08
CA VAL A 5 59.75 57.55 -18.23
C VAL A 5 58.43 57.99 -18.90
N LEU A 6 57.32 57.37 -18.45
CA LEU A 6 56.00 57.93 -17.99
C LEU A 6 54.85 56.93 -18.29
N SER A 7 54.37 56.08 -17.36
CA SER A 7 53.42 56.25 -16.22
C SER A 7 51.95 55.93 -16.58
N PRO A 8 50.99 55.70 -15.63
CA PRO A 8 51.01 54.90 -14.40
C PRO A 8 49.72 54.03 -14.23
N THR A 9 49.57 53.41 -13.03
CA THR A 9 48.33 52.81 -12.43
C THR A 9 48.05 51.34 -12.81
N LYS A 10 47.67 50.40 -11.93
CA LYS A 10 47.03 50.43 -10.60
C LYS A 10 47.52 49.28 -9.71
N SER A 11 47.57 49.56 -8.41
CA SER A 11 47.65 48.59 -7.30
C SER A 11 46.45 47.65 -7.32
N LEU A 12 46.66 46.36 -7.03
CA LEU A 12 45.63 45.56 -6.35
C LEU A 12 46.30 44.60 -5.36
N LEU A 13 46.16 44.93 -4.08
CA LEU A 13 46.40 44.01 -2.96
C LEU A 13 45.50 42.78 -3.11
N TRP A 14 46.10 41.60 -3.04
CA TRP A 14 45.39 40.35 -2.85
C TRP A 14 45.03 40.20 -1.37
N SER A 15 43.82 40.60 -0.99
CA SER A 15 43.20 40.21 0.28
C SER A 15 42.50 38.87 0.08
N LEU A 16 43.09 37.78 0.59
CA LEU A 16 42.41 36.50 0.76
C LEU A 16 41.30 36.69 1.80
N PHE A 17 40.04 36.69 1.37
CA PHE A 17 38.91 36.44 2.26
C PHE A 17 38.79 34.92 2.46
N HIS A 18 39.30 34.42 3.59
CA HIS A 18 38.82 33.15 4.12
C HIS A 18 37.39 33.35 4.61
N LEU A 19 36.41 32.94 3.82
CA LEU A 19 35.08 32.64 4.34
C LEU A 19 35.23 31.39 5.21
N THR A 20 35.33 31.60 6.52
CA THR A 20 34.97 30.56 7.49
C THR A 20 33.47 30.35 7.36
N ALA A 21 33.07 29.33 6.58
CA ALA A 21 31.71 28.82 6.65
C ALA A 21 31.53 28.26 8.06
N ALA A 22 30.93 29.05 8.96
CA ALA A 22 30.46 28.54 10.23
C ALA A 22 29.37 27.51 9.90
N SER A 23 29.70 26.23 10.02
CA SER A 23 28.72 25.15 10.01
C SER A 23 27.85 25.33 11.26
N ALA A 24 26.74 26.04 11.12
CA ALA A 24 25.74 26.11 12.18
C ALA A 24 25.17 24.70 12.37
N SER A 25 25.56 24.04 13.45
CA SER A 25 24.95 22.77 13.85
C SER A 25 23.52 23.06 14.29
N THR A 26 22.54 22.55 13.55
CA THR A 26 21.12 22.62 13.92
C THR A 26 20.77 21.38 14.73
N LEU A 27 20.34 21.57 15.99
CA LEU A 27 19.65 20.52 16.73
C LEU A 27 18.29 20.30 16.06
N MET A 28 17.97 19.06 15.72
CA MET A 28 16.65 18.66 15.20
C MET A 28 15.96 17.79 16.24
N ASP A 29 14.78 18.21 16.68
CA ASP A 29 13.91 17.40 17.52
C ASP A 29 13.18 16.38 16.63
N ASN A 30 13.44 15.10 16.87
CA ASN A 30 12.85 13.98 16.16
C ASN A 30 11.63 13.41 16.90
N GLY A 31 11.04 14.19 17.80
CA GLY A 31 9.89 13.78 18.59
C GLY A 31 10.23 12.78 19.69
N THR A 32 9.18 12.31 20.37
CA THR A 32 9.29 11.43 21.54
C THR A 32 8.28 10.30 21.46
N THR A 33 8.70 9.11 21.88
CA THR A 33 7.78 8.00 22.14
C THR A 33 7.23 8.11 23.55
N VAL A 34 5.91 8.06 23.68
CA VAL A 34 5.19 8.11 24.97
C VAL A 34 4.30 6.89 25.13
N THR A 35 3.99 6.51 26.37
CA THR A 35 3.00 5.46 26.64
C THR A 35 1.83 6.07 27.38
N LEU A 36 0.65 5.99 26.79
CA LEU A 36 -0.60 6.49 27.36
C LEU A 36 -1.56 5.31 27.49
N GLY A 37 -2.11 5.07 28.69
CA GLY A 37 -3.02 3.94 28.93
C GLY A 37 -2.44 2.56 28.56
N GLY A 38 -1.11 2.39 28.61
CA GLY A 38 -0.42 1.17 28.19
C GLY A 38 -0.21 1.01 26.68
N ILE A 39 -0.68 1.96 25.86
CA ILE A 39 -0.49 1.97 24.40
C ILE A 39 0.68 2.90 24.05
N PRO A 40 1.64 2.46 23.22
CA PRO A 40 2.73 3.32 22.77
C PRO A 40 2.26 4.26 21.64
N TYR A 41 2.65 5.52 21.76
CA TYR A 41 2.43 6.56 20.76
C TYR A 41 3.74 7.24 20.42
N TYR A 42 3.80 7.77 19.21
CA TYR A 42 4.78 8.76 18.83
C TYR A 42 4.12 10.13 18.81
N ALA A 43 4.76 11.08 19.48
CA ALA A 43 4.35 12.46 19.60
C ALA A 43 5.56 13.35 19.32
N GLY A 44 5.57 14.02 18.17
CA GLY A 44 6.62 14.97 17.81
C GLY A 44 7.01 14.95 16.33
N GLY A 45 8.10 15.63 15.99
CA GLY A 45 8.53 15.89 14.62
C GLY A 45 8.16 17.30 14.17
N MET A 46 6.87 17.57 13.93
CA MET A 46 6.39 18.93 13.62
C MET A 46 5.09 19.24 14.33
N SER A 47 5.01 20.44 14.88
CA SER A 47 3.79 20.95 15.46
C SER A 47 2.75 21.27 14.37
N VAL A 48 1.50 20.88 14.60
CA VAL A 48 0.37 21.16 13.70
C VAL A 48 -0.41 22.42 14.08
N ALA A 49 -0.31 22.86 15.34
CA ALA A 49 -0.83 24.14 15.81
C ALA A 49 -0.24 24.49 17.20
N MET A 50 -0.52 25.70 17.68
CA MET A 50 -0.20 26.16 19.04
C MET A 50 -1.47 26.31 19.85
N LEU A 51 -1.48 25.82 21.08
CA LEU A 51 -2.49 26.09 22.10
C LEU A 51 -2.08 27.34 22.90
N ASN A 52 -2.92 28.36 22.88
CA ASN A 52 -2.76 29.56 23.70
C ASN A 52 -3.87 29.59 24.76
N VAL A 53 -3.51 29.56 26.03
CA VAL A 53 -4.43 29.64 27.17
C VAL A 53 -4.23 30.97 27.89
N ALA A 54 -5.27 31.48 28.54
CA ALA A 54 -5.18 32.72 29.32
C ALA A 54 -4.02 32.67 30.36
N PRO A 55 -3.27 33.77 30.58
CA PRO A 55 -2.09 33.78 31.45
C PRO A 55 -2.35 33.39 32.92
N SER A 56 -3.60 33.48 33.37
CA SER A 56 -4.06 33.10 34.70
C SER A 56 -4.20 31.58 34.88
N TYR A 57 -4.19 30.80 33.80
CA TYR A 57 -4.36 29.35 33.84
C TYR A 57 -3.01 28.68 33.64
N LEU A 58 -2.48 28.07 34.71
CA LEU A 58 -1.41 27.11 34.57
C LEU A 58 -2.05 25.82 34.06
N LEU A 59 -1.78 25.45 32.81
CA LEU A 59 -1.99 24.08 32.38
C LEU A 59 -1.15 23.21 33.32
N GLU A 60 -1.81 22.57 34.28
CA GLU A 60 -1.17 21.58 35.12
C GLU A 60 -0.73 20.44 34.21
N SER A 61 0.51 20.51 33.72
CA SER A 61 1.20 19.31 33.31
C SER A 61 1.06 18.33 34.47
N PRO A 62 0.67 17.07 34.24
CA PRO A 62 1.08 16.03 35.15
C PRO A 62 2.60 15.96 35.06
N ALA A 63 3.28 16.91 35.71
CA ALA A 63 4.72 16.92 35.97
C ALA A 63 5.10 15.77 36.92
N SER A 64 4.22 14.78 37.10
CA SER A 64 4.60 13.44 37.51
C SER A 64 5.43 12.84 36.38
N HIS A 65 6.76 12.81 36.58
CA HIS A 65 7.74 12.01 35.82
C HIS A 65 8.45 12.66 34.61
N GLY A 66 8.55 14.00 34.55
CA GLY A 66 9.53 14.64 33.65
C GLY A 66 9.20 14.68 32.15
N SER A 67 7.98 14.31 31.75
CA SER A 67 7.44 14.57 30.41
C SER A 67 6.76 15.93 30.36
N ASP A 68 6.98 16.67 29.27
CA ASP A 68 6.33 17.96 28.99
C ASP A 68 5.01 17.79 28.19
N LEU A 69 4.77 16.59 27.66
CA LEU A 69 3.58 16.31 26.86
C LEU A 69 2.41 15.88 27.75
N PHE A 70 1.24 16.49 27.53
CA PHE A 70 -0.04 16.03 28.07
C PHE A 70 -1.01 15.69 26.93
N PRO A 71 -1.92 14.71 27.13
CA PRO A 71 -2.86 14.32 26.11
C PRO A 71 -4.10 15.23 26.11
N MET A 72 -4.60 15.56 24.92
CA MET A 72 -5.75 16.42 24.70
C MET A 72 -6.67 15.82 23.63
N THR A 73 -7.98 16.04 23.74
CA THR A 73 -8.97 15.70 22.71
C THR A 73 -9.62 16.95 22.17
N ILE A 74 -9.67 17.11 20.85
CA ILE A 74 -10.44 18.18 20.20
C ILE A 74 -11.80 17.62 19.77
N ILE A 75 -12.87 18.34 20.10
CA ILE A 75 -14.25 17.97 19.76
C ILE A 75 -14.96 19.18 19.15
N HIS A 76 -15.39 19.03 17.90
CA HIS A 76 -16.30 19.95 17.21
C HIS A 76 -17.75 19.58 17.52
N THR A 77 -18.55 20.58 17.90
CA THR A 77 -19.96 20.37 18.22
C THR A 77 -20.85 21.51 17.71
N HIS A 78 -22.06 21.15 17.31
CA HIS A 78 -23.13 22.09 16.95
C HIS A 78 -24.23 22.15 18.03
N VAL A 79 -24.10 21.35 19.09
CA VAL A 79 -25.07 21.29 20.19
C VAL A 79 -24.86 22.50 21.09
N GLN A 80 -25.89 23.34 21.22
CA GLN A 80 -25.81 24.57 22.00
C GLN A 80 -25.71 24.31 23.50
N GLU A 81 -26.53 23.39 24.02
CA GLU A 81 -26.49 22.92 25.41
C GLU A 81 -25.71 21.59 25.48
N TYR A 82 -24.39 21.67 25.55
CA TYR A 82 -23.53 20.47 25.52
C TYR A 82 -23.22 19.98 26.93
N GLY A 83 -23.72 18.79 27.28
CA GLY A 83 -23.56 18.19 28.61
C GLY A 83 -22.82 16.86 28.61
N SER A 84 -22.76 16.23 29.79
CA SER A 84 -22.06 14.95 30.00
C SER A 84 -22.60 13.79 29.14
N SER A 85 -23.88 13.82 28.77
CA SER A 85 -24.48 12.83 27.86
C SER A 85 -23.96 12.99 26.43
N ASP A 86 -23.82 14.23 25.95
CA ASP A 86 -23.33 14.52 24.59
C ASP A 86 -21.85 14.14 24.47
N LEU A 87 -21.06 14.45 25.51
CA LEU A 87 -19.67 14.02 25.61
C LEU A 87 -19.55 12.50 25.58
N ARG A 88 -20.37 11.78 26.37
CA ARG A 88 -20.37 10.31 26.38
C ARG A 88 -20.66 9.73 24.99
N ASN A 89 -21.69 10.24 24.32
CA ASN A 89 -22.05 9.81 22.97
C ASN A 89 -20.91 10.08 21.98
N THR A 90 -20.24 11.24 22.10
CA THR A 90 -19.09 11.60 21.25
C THR A 90 -17.92 10.64 21.48
N VAL A 91 -17.60 10.32 22.73
CA VAL A 91 -16.52 9.40 23.10
C VAL A 91 -16.80 7.97 22.62
N GLU A 92 -18.03 7.50 22.73
CA GLU A 92 -18.46 6.20 22.21
C GLU A 92 -18.30 6.13 20.68
N GLN A 93 -18.65 7.20 19.96
CA GLN A 93 -18.43 7.30 18.51
C GLN A 93 -16.94 7.31 18.16
N PHE A 94 -16.12 8.09 18.88
CA PHE A 94 -14.68 8.14 18.63
C PHE A 94 -14.01 6.78 18.88
N THR A 95 -14.33 6.13 20.01
CA THR A 95 -13.74 4.85 20.40
C THR A 95 -14.15 3.70 19.47
N SER A 96 -15.35 3.76 18.88
CA SER A 96 -15.81 2.74 17.94
C SER A 96 -15.26 2.92 16.52
N GLY A 97 -14.97 4.16 16.11
CA GLY A 97 -14.49 4.50 14.77
C GLY A 97 -12.98 4.68 14.64
N ASP A 98 -12.23 4.71 15.75
CA ASP A 98 -10.80 4.99 15.74
C ASP A 98 -10.02 4.11 16.72
N ASP A 99 -8.96 3.50 16.22
CA ASP A 99 -8.05 2.62 16.96
C ASP A 99 -6.85 3.36 17.56
N VAL A 100 -6.76 4.68 17.39
CA VAL A 100 -5.71 5.53 17.99
C VAL A 100 -6.21 6.21 19.26
N PHE A 101 -7.43 6.74 19.22
CA PHE A 101 -8.12 7.36 20.34
C PHE A 101 -8.39 6.35 21.46
N GLN A 102 -8.30 6.84 22.69
CA GLN A 102 -8.70 6.14 23.90
C GLN A 102 -9.10 7.16 24.97
N GLU A 103 -9.87 6.75 25.97
CA GLU A 103 -10.38 7.64 27.02
C GLU A 103 -9.26 8.39 27.79
N ALA A 104 -8.04 7.85 27.84
CA ALA A 104 -6.91 8.55 28.46
C ALA A 104 -6.56 9.88 27.78
N PHE A 105 -7.01 10.12 26.54
CA PHE A 105 -6.89 11.42 25.88
C PHE A 105 -7.89 12.47 26.39
N LEU A 106 -8.87 12.08 27.21
CA LEU A 106 -9.86 12.99 27.80
C LEU A 106 -9.31 13.76 29.01
N SER A 107 -8.03 13.60 29.37
CA SER A 107 -7.40 14.41 30.44
C SER A 107 -7.57 15.91 30.18
N THR A 108 -7.54 16.33 28.92
CA THR A 108 -7.90 17.69 28.50
C THR A 108 -8.84 17.60 27.31
N VAL A 109 -9.96 18.32 27.34
CA VAL A 109 -10.91 18.37 26.23
C VAL A 109 -11.03 19.81 25.74
N TYR A 110 -10.77 20.03 24.46
CA TYR A 110 -10.94 21.32 23.79
C TYR A 110 -12.20 21.27 22.92
N LEU A 111 -13.23 22.01 23.33
CA LEU A 111 -14.50 22.11 22.61
C LEU A 111 -14.46 23.26 21.62
N ILE A 112 -14.86 22.96 20.38
CA ILE A 112 -15.07 23.95 19.33
C ILE A 112 -16.56 23.97 19.04
N TYR A 113 -17.22 25.07 19.41
CA TYR A 113 -18.61 25.29 19.04
C TYR A 113 -18.69 25.97 17.67
N SER A 114 -19.41 25.33 16.74
CA SER A 114 -19.65 25.82 15.38
C SER A 114 -21.14 26.01 15.06
N GLY A 115 -22.00 25.97 16.08
CA GLY A 115 -23.44 26.17 15.93
C GLY A 115 -23.86 27.64 15.90
N ASN A 116 -25.18 27.87 15.75
CA ASN A 116 -25.79 29.20 15.82
C ASN A 116 -26.22 29.51 17.26
N GLY A 117 -25.80 30.66 17.80
CA GLY A 117 -26.21 31.14 19.12
C GLY A 117 -25.06 31.19 20.12
N THR A 118 -25.39 31.42 21.39
CA THR A 118 -24.42 31.38 22.49
C THR A 118 -24.20 29.93 22.91
N PHE A 119 -22.96 29.48 22.99
CA PHE A 119 -22.64 28.16 23.53
C PHE A 119 -22.93 28.10 25.03
N LEU A 120 -23.68 27.07 25.48
CA LEU A 120 -24.11 26.87 26.87
C LEU A 120 -23.69 25.50 27.39
N PRO A 121 -22.39 25.27 27.57
CA PRO A 121 -21.88 23.99 28.06
C PRO A 121 -22.19 23.77 29.55
N ASN A 122 -22.52 22.53 29.90
CA ASN A 122 -22.80 22.09 31.26
C ASN A 122 -21.97 20.83 31.58
N LEU A 123 -20.68 21.03 31.77
CA LEU A 123 -19.69 20.00 32.03
C LEU A 123 -19.09 20.25 33.41
N THR A 124 -19.72 19.75 34.46
CA THR A 124 -19.20 19.98 35.82
C THR A 124 -17.94 19.15 36.07
N THR A 125 -16.86 19.81 36.52
CA THR A 125 -15.64 19.14 37.01
C THR A 125 -15.83 18.46 38.37
N SER A 126 -16.95 18.78 39.05
CA SER A 126 -17.32 18.19 40.33
C SER A 126 -17.87 16.77 40.15
N ALA A 127 -17.00 15.81 40.45
CA ALA A 127 -17.27 14.38 40.52
C ALA A 127 -18.58 14.04 41.26
N SER A 128 -19.56 13.46 40.54
CA SER A 128 -20.45 12.43 41.10
C SER A 128 -21.33 11.69 40.07
N GLU A 129 -21.38 12.07 38.80
CA GLU A 129 -22.23 11.36 37.82
C GLU A 129 -21.48 10.95 36.55
N GLY A 130 -20.72 9.85 36.64
CA GLY A 130 -20.23 9.08 35.48
C GLY A 130 -18.74 8.72 35.52
N ASN A 131 -18.34 7.78 34.64
CA ASN A 131 -16.97 7.26 34.46
C ASN A 131 -15.92 8.31 34.00
N PHE A 132 -16.27 9.59 33.85
CA PHE A 132 -15.42 10.65 33.30
C PHE A 132 -14.65 11.47 34.36
N SER A 133 -14.44 10.90 35.55
CA SER A 133 -13.62 11.51 36.63
C SER A 133 -12.15 11.76 36.28
N GLN A 134 -11.73 11.45 35.04
CA GLN A 134 -10.36 11.59 34.53
C GLN A 134 -10.10 12.91 33.79
N ALA A 135 -11.15 13.63 33.34
CA ALA A 135 -10.97 14.91 32.67
C ALA A 135 -10.54 15.98 33.67
N LYS A 136 -9.35 16.56 33.46
CA LYS A 136 -8.74 17.56 34.35
C LYS A 136 -9.03 19.00 33.93
N ALA A 137 -9.26 19.21 32.63
CA ALA A 137 -9.52 20.54 32.09
C ALA A 137 -10.45 20.49 30.87
N PHE A 138 -11.39 21.44 30.82
CA PHE A 138 -12.19 21.75 29.64
C PHE A 138 -11.80 23.12 29.11
N LEU A 139 -11.44 23.16 27.83
CA LEU A 139 -11.02 24.35 27.10
C LEU A 139 -12.06 24.67 26.01
N THR A 140 -12.18 25.94 25.64
CA THR A 140 -13.11 26.37 24.59
C THR A 140 -12.56 27.54 23.78
N ASN A 141 -12.95 27.61 22.49
CA ASN A 141 -12.73 28.77 21.64
C ASN A 141 -13.72 29.92 21.88
N ASP A 142 -14.72 29.71 22.75
CA ASP A 142 -15.75 30.68 23.12
C ASP A 142 -15.40 31.40 24.44
N THR A 143 -16.35 32.17 25.00
CA THR A 143 -16.18 32.89 26.26
C THR A 143 -15.97 31.95 27.44
N GLU A 144 -15.05 32.36 28.32
CA GLU A 144 -14.75 31.70 29.60
C GLU A 144 -16.02 31.55 30.46
N SER A 145 -16.16 30.39 31.11
CA SER A 145 -17.23 30.10 32.06
C SER A 145 -16.64 29.40 33.30
N PRO A 146 -17.40 29.25 34.41
CA PRO A 146 -16.89 28.58 35.61
C PRO A 146 -16.34 27.16 35.36
N ASP A 147 -16.86 26.49 34.33
CA ASP A 147 -16.52 25.12 33.98
C ASP A 147 -15.57 25.00 32.77
N LEU A 148 -15.33 26.10 32.03
CA LEU A 148 -14.47 26.12 30.84
C LEU A 148 -13.51 27.29 30.80
N THR A 149 -12.26 26.97 30.51
CA THR A 149 -11.20 27.96 30.32
C THR A 149 -11.14 28.39 28.85
N ALA A 150 -11.17 29.69 28.59
CA ALA A 150 -10.98 30.22 27.25
C ALA A 150 -9.56 29.95 26.75
N ALA A 151 -9.45 29.40 25.55
CA ALA A 151 -8.19 29.10 24.88
C ALA A 151 -8.35 29.22 23.36
N SER A 152 -7.25 29.43 22.65
CA SER A 152 -7.26 29.56 21.19
C SER A 152 -6.20 28.68 20.54
N LEU A 153 -6.50 28.22 19.33
CA LEU A 153 -5.57 27.47 18.48
C LEU A 153 -5.00 28.41 17.41
N SER A 154 -3.71 28.32 17.12
CA SER A 154 -3.10 29.09 16.01
C SER A 154 -3.58 28.66 14.62
N SER A 155 -4.17 27.47 14.51
CA SER A 155 -4.71 26.92 13.27
C SER A 155 -5.88 25.97 13.60
N PRO A 156 -6.91 25.88 12.74
CA PRO A 156 -7.98 24.92 12.93
C PRO A 156 -7.46 23.49 12.91
N LEU A 157 -7.93 22.67 13.83
CA LEU A 157 -7.59 21.26 13.92
C LEU A 157 -8.86 20.40 13.86
N PRO A 158 -8.85 19.24 13.18
CA PRO A 158 -9.98 18.33 13.16
C PRO A 158 -10.22 17.66 14.53
N ASN A 159 -11.34 16.95 14.64
CA ASN A 159 -11.61 16.07 15.78
C ASN A 159 -10.45 15.10 16.02
N GLY A 160 -10.22 14.74 17.28
CA GLY A 160 -9.38 13.61 17.61
C GLY A 160 -8.40 13.83 18.76
N PRO A 161 -7.55 12.82 19.02
CA PRO A 161 -6.54 12.85 20.06
C PRO A 161 -5.33 13.70 19.64
N TYR A 162 -4.68 14.39 20.56
CA TYR A 162 -3.46 15.15 20.32
C TYR A 162 -2.55 15.08 21.56
N PHE A 163 -1.28 15.36 21.37
CA PHE A 163 -0.35 15.66 22.46
C PHE A 163 0.01 17.14 22.43
N VAL A 164 0.09 17.76 23.60
CA VAL A 164 0.42 19.18 23.74
C VAL A 164 1.60 19.33 24.67
N SER A 165 2.58 20.15 24.26
CA SER A 165 3.70 20.57 25.09
C SER A 165 3.24 21.62 26.10
N ALA A 166 3.40 21.36 27.40
CA ALA A 166 3.05 22.32 28.44
C ALA A 166 4.01 23.52 28.49
N ARG A 167 5.27 23.36 28.05
CA ARG A 167 6.26 24.46 28.00
C ARG A 167 6.06 25.37 26.79
N THR A 168 5.81 24.80 25.61
CA THR A 168 5.75 25.58 24.36
C THR A 168 4.33 25.87 23.90
N GLY A 169 3.35 25.05 24.27
CA GLY A 169 2.00 25.09 23.72
C GLY A 169 1.88 24.39 22.36
N GLU A 170 2.95 23.84 21.82
CA GLU A 170 2.93 23.11 20.54
C GLU A 170 2.05 21.87 20.63
N ILE A 171 1.20 21.69 19.63
CA ILE A 171 0.29 20.56 19.47
C ILE A 171 0.87 19.62 18.41
N PHE A 172 0.84 18.32 18.70
CA PHE A 172 1.28 17.24 17.84
C PHE A 172 0.15 16.23 17.65
N GLU A 173 -0.01 15.74 16.43
CA GLU A 173 -0.88 14.59 16.16
C GLU A 173 -0.40 13.37 16.96
N ALA A 174 -1.36 12.56 17.42
CA ALA A 174 -1.10 11.30 18.07
C ALA A 174 -0.98 10.20 17.01
N TYR A 175 0.19 9.59 16.94
CA TYR A 175 0.43 8.40 16.13
C TYR A 175 0.51 7.19 17.04
N ARG A 176 -0.44 6.26 16.95
CA ARG A 176 -0.30 4.98 17.64
C ARG A 176 0.84 4.18 17.00
N LEU A 177 1.71 3.61 17.82
CA LEU A 177 2.81 2.78 17.34
C LEU A 177 2.39 1.30 17.34
N TYR A 178 2.19 0.76 16.15
CA TYR A 178 2.05 -0.69 15.95
C TYR A 178 3.39 -1.33 15.67
N THR A 179 3.51 -2.63 15.95
CA THR A 179 4.71 -3.39 15.61
C THR A 179 4.50 -4.15 14.31
N ASP A 180 5.49 -4.12 13.42
CA ASP A 180 5.50 -4.87 12.15
C ASP A 180 5.98 -6.32 12.36
N ASP A 181 5.23 -7.11 13.15
CA ASP A 181 5.62 -8.49 13.50
C ASP A 181 5.77 -9.44 12.30
N PHE A 182 5.23 -9.09 11.13
CA PHE A 182 5.32 -9.87 9.89
C PHE A 182 6.43 -9.38 8.95
N LEU A 183 7.20 -8.36 9.35
CA LEU A 183 8.27 -7.74 8.54
C LEU A 183 7.77 -7.32 7.15
N ALA A 184 6.54 -6.82 7.10
CA ALA A 184 5.87 -6.44 5.87
C ALA A 184 6.35 -5.07 5.36
N PHE A 185 6.91 -4.22 6.23
CA PHE A 185 7.44 -2.91 5.92
C PHE A 185 8.97 -2.90 5.84
N THR A 186 9.50 -2.10 4.92
CA THR A 186 10.95 -1.85 4.77
C THR A 186 11.35 -0.49 5.34
N GLN A 187 10.41 0.45 5.33
CA GLN A 187 10.56 1.77 5.93
C GLN A 187 9.18 2.29 6.32
N THR A 188 9.00 2.72 7.56
CA THR A 188 7.75 3.36 8.02
C THR A 188 7.94 4.87 8.05
N SER A 189 6.85 5.62 7.97
CA SER A 189 6.93 7.07 7.76
C SER A 189 5.83 7.85 8.45
N ILE A 190 6.09 9.14 8.63
CA ILE A 190 5.11 10.15 9.04
C ILE A 190 5.11 11.28 8.01
N SER A 191 3.99 12.01 7.92
CA SER A 191 3.87 13.19 7.06
C SER A 191 4.86 14.27 7.48
N ASP A 192 5.44 14.97 6.49
CA ASP A 192 6.21 16.18 6.77
C ASP A 192 5.34 17.46 6.85
N HIS A 193 4.01 17.31 6.74
CA HIS A 193 2.98 18.36 6.63
C HIS A 193 3.26 19.44 5.56
N ARG A 194 4.21 19.18 4.64
CA ARG A 194 4.68 20.05 3.55
C ARG A 194 4.67 19.28 2.21
N GLY A 195 3.85 18.24 2.14
CA GLY A 195 3.64 17.40 0.95
C GLY A 195 4.69 16.32 0.71
N GLY A 196 5.58 16.07 1.67
CA GLY A 196 6.53 14.96 1.70
C GLY A 196 6.39 14.12 2.97
N TYR A 197 7.38 13.28 3.22
CA TYR A 197 7.39 12.33 4.33
C TYR A 197 8.78 12.23 4.95
N LEU A 198 8.80 11.83 6.22
CA LEU A 198 10.02 11.55 6.97
C LEU A 198 10.03 10.08 7.41
N PRO A 199 11.20 9.40 7.40
CA PRO A 199 11.33 8.10 8.06
C PRO A 199 10.97 8.23 9.54
N LEU A 200 10.21 7.27 10.08
CA LEU A 200 9.83 7.28 11.49
C LEU A 200 11.08 7.09 12.38
N PRO A 201 11.41 8.05 13.28
CA PRO A 201 12.58 7.95 14.16
C PRO A 201 12.27 7.23 15.48
N ALA A 202 11.27 6.35 15.50
CA ALA A 202 10.75 5.71 16.70
C ALA A 202 10.74 4.18 16.57
N ALA A 203 10.98 3.52 17.71
CA ALA A 203 10.87 2.07 17.85
C ALA A 203 10.13 1.73 19.15
N THR A 204 9.25 0.74 19.11
CA THR A 204 8.65 0.10 20.26
C THR A 204 9.65 -0.88 20.89
N GLN A 205 9.31 -1.46 22.04
CA GLN A 205 10.22 -2.37 22.75
C GLN A 205 10.54 -3.67 21.98
N ASN A 206 9.84 -3.97 20.87
CA ASN A 206 10.12 -5.14 20.06
C ASN A 206 11.33 -4.88 19.14
N LEU A 207 12.50 -5.38 19.52
CA LEU A 207 13.75 -5.25 18.75
C LEU A 207 13.74 -6.00 17.41
N MET A 208 12.78 -6.92 17.21
CA MET A 208 12.74 -7.79 16.04
C MET A 208 11.95 -7.20 14.86
N ALA A 209 11.27 -6.07 15.04
CA ALA A 209 10.36 -5.50 14.05
C ALA A 209 10.41 -3.97 14.04
N LEU A 210 10.04 -3.38 12.90
CA LEU A 210 9.85 -1.93 12.81
C LEU A 210 8.59 -1.51 13.58
N SER A 211 8.54 -0.25 13.99
CA SER A 211 7.30 0.37 14.43
C SER A 211 6.63 1.09 13.28
N VAL A 212 5.32 0.99 13.19
CA VAL A 212 4.49 1.72 12.23
C VAL A 212 3.72 2.79 13.00
N ALA A 213 3.94 4.05 12.64
CA ALA A 213 3.19 5.18 13.17
C ALA A 213 1.88 5.31 12.40
N VAL A 214 0.76 5.18 13.12
CA VAL A 214 -0.57 5.16 12.53
C VAL A 214 -1.38 6.33 13.11
N PRO A 215 -1.79 7.30 12.25
CA PRO A 215 -2.56 8.46 12.70
C PRO A 215 -4.03 8.11 12.99
N SER A 216 -4.68 8.93 13.82
CA SER A 216 -6.11 8.80 14.11
C SER A 216 -6.95 9.01 12.86
N ARG A 217 -7.98 8.19 12.70
CA ARG A 217 -9.00 8.32 11.65
C ARG A 217 -9.86 9.57 11.83
N LEU A 218 -9.97 10.08 13.06
CA LEU A 218 -10.78 11.25 13.40
C LEU A 218 -10.27 12.54 12.76
N TYR A 219 -9.01 12.58 12.34
CA TYR A 219 -8.43 13.72 11.64
C TYR A 219 -8.99 13.91 10.23
N TYR A 220 -9.66 12.89 9.68
CA TYR A 220 -10.07 12.87 8.29
C TYR A 220 -11.59 12.82 8.18
N THR A 221 -12.14 13.62 7.27
CA THR A 221 -13.56 13.60 6.91
C THR A 221 -13.68 13.31 5.43
N LYS A 222 -14.42 12.27 5.08
CA LYS A 222 -14.66 11.91 3.67
C LYS A 222 -15.51 12.97 2.99
N THR A 223 -15.04 13.45 1.84
CA THR A 223 -15.78 14.37 0.96
C THR A 223 -15.89 13.77 -0.45
N ALA A 224 -16.60 14.44 -1.36
CA ALA A 224 -16.66 14.02 -2.75
C ALA A 224 -15.28 14.10 -3.45
N GLU A 225 -14.47 15.10 -3.08
CA GLU A 225 -13.13 15.34 -3.61
C GLU A 225 -12.08 14.42 -2.98
N GLN A 226 -12.28 14.02 -1.72
CA GLN A 226 -11.41 13.10 -0.99
C GLN A 226 -12.17 11.83 -0.57
N PRO A 227 -12.55 10.97 -1.54
CA PRO A 227 -13.35 9.78 -1.25
C PRO A 227 -12.58 8.71 -0.47
N LEU A 228 -11.25 8.82 -0.38
CA LEU A 228 -10.35 7.91 0.33
C LEU A 228 -9.83 8.50 1.66
N ALA A 229 -10.38 9.64 2.11
CA ALA A 229 -9.98 10.31 3.34
C ALA A 229 -9.90 9.34 4.53
N GLY A 230 -8.72 9.27 5.14
CA GLY A 230 -8.48 8.46 6.34
C GLY A 230 -8.21 6.98 6.08
N LEU A 231 -8.27 6.49 4.83
CA LEU A 231 -7.80 5.14 4.50
C LEU A 231 -6.28 5.08 4.60
N ARG A 232 -5.77 4.16 5.42
CA ARG A 232 -4.34 3.96 5.63
C ARG A 232 -3.76 3.10 4.52
N LEU A 233 -2.65 3.58 3.97
CA LEU A 233 -2.04 3.11 2.73
C LEU A 233 -0.60 2.63 2.96
N GLY A 234 -0.33 1.38 2.60
CA GLY A 234 1.03 0.85 2.43
C GLY A 234 1.44 0.89 0.95
N VAL A 235 2.69 1.23 0.64
CA VAL A 235 3.15 1.36 -0.76
C VAL A 235 4.39 0.53 -0.99
N LYS A 236 4.37 -0.39 -1.97
CA LYS A 236 5.53 -1.22 -2.33
C LYS A 236 6.79 -0.40 -2.54
N ASP A 237 7.94 -0.89 -2.07
CA ASP A 237 9.20 -0.14 -2.11
C ASP A 237 9.91 -0.12 -3.49
N ILE A 238 9.14 0.16 -4.53
CA ILE A 238 9.60 0.52 -5.88
C ILE A 238 9.03 1.87 -6.34
N TYR A 239 8.04 2.41 -5.63
CA TYR A 239 7.45 3.71 -5.89
C TYR A 239 8.24 4.80 -5.18
N HIS A 240 8.60 5.86 -5.89
CA HIS A 240 9.20 7.03 -5.28
C HIS A 240 8.17 7.78 -4.43
N ILE A 241 8.59 8.24 -3.25
CA ILE A 241 7.78 9.05 -2.33
C ILE A 241 8.65 10.20 -1.85
N LYS A 242 8.18 11.44 -2.02
CA LYS A 242 8.94 12.63 -1.65
C LYS A 242 9.38 12.59 -0.19
N GLY A 243 10.68 12.75 0.05
CA GLY A 243 11.31 12.73 1.38
C GLY A 243 11.73 11.34 1.88
N LEU A 244 11.32 10.27 1.21
CA LEU A 244 11.74 8.90 1.52
C LEU A 244 12.71 8.35 0.48
N LYS A 245 13.52 7.38 0.88
CA LYS A 245 14.33 6.60 -0.05
C LYS A 245 13.48 5.50 -0.70
N THR A 246 13.97 4.96 -1.81
CA THR A 246 13.40 3.77 -2.46
C THR A 246 14.52 2.74 -2.60
N SER A 247 14.37 1.55 -2.03
CA SER A 247 15.42 0.53 -2.06
C SER A 247 15.28 -0.45 -3.22
N GLY A 248 14.07 -0.67 -3.72
CA GLY A 248 13.80 -1.77 -4.64
C GLY A 248 14.13 -3.14 -4.04
N GLY A 249 14.16 -3.29 -2.71
CA GLY A 249 14.61 -4.52 -2.05
C GLY A 249 16.11 -4.78 -2.16
N ASN A 250 16.93 -3.74 -2.41
CA ASN A 250 18.39 -3.84 -2.52
C ASN A 250 19.09 -2.82 -1.62
N ARG A 251 20.02 -3.29 -0.78
CA ARG A 251 20.74 -2.45 0.18
C ARG A 251 21.68 -1.47 -0.51
N ALA A 252 22.42 -1.93 -1.51
CA ALA A 252 23.36 -1.07 -2.23
C ALA A 252 22.63 0.06 -2.98
N TYR A 253 21.48 -0.22 -3.57
CA TYR A 253 20.63 0.78 -4.21
C TYR A 253 20.13 1.83 -3.19
N PHE A 254 19.65 1.39 -2.03
CA PHE A 254 19.21 2.27 -0.94
C PHE A 254 20.31 3.24 -0.46
N TYR A 255 21.55 2.77 -0.31
CA TYR A 255 22.65 3.61 0.14
C TYR A 255 23.23 4.50 -0.96
N LEU A 256 23.14 4.06 -2.23
CA LEU A 256 23.68 4.80 -3.37
C LEU A 256 22.84 6.04 -3.72
N TYR A 257 21.51 5.91 -3.69
CA TYR A 257 20.62 6.99 -4.09
C TYR A 257 20.07 7.78 -2.88
N PRO A 258 19.88 9.11 -3.01
CA PRO A 258 19.33 9.95 -1.96
C PRO A 258 17.82 9.75 -1.80
N GLU A 259 17.23 10.48 -0.85
CA GLU A 259 15.78 10.63 -0.72
C GLU A 259 15.18 11.17 -2.02
N GLN A 260 13.96 10.72 -2.34
CA GLN A 260 13.27 11.13 -3.55
C GLN A 260 12.70 12.55 -3.39
N ASN A 261 12.80 13.36 -4.44
CA ASN A 261 12.26 14.72 -4.43
C ASN A 261 10.79 14.81 -4.90
N VAL A 262 10.27 13.72 -5.44
CA VAL A 262 8.91 13.63 -6.00
C VAL A 262 8.24 12.34 -5.54
N THR A 263 6.93 12.40 -5.37
CA THR A 263 6.07 11.22 -5.19
C THR A 263 5.60 10.75 -6.56
N ALA A 264 5.64 9.44 -6.81
CA ALA A 264 5.15 8.86 -8.06
C ALA A 264 3.70 9.28 -8.32
N PRO A 265 3.32 9.72 -9.54
CA PRO A 265 1.99 10.27 -9.81
C PRO A 265 0.84 9.33 -9.46
N SER A 266 1.04 8.02 -9.62
CA SER A 266 0.06 7.00 -9.19
C SER A 266 -0.17 7.03 -7.69
N VAL A 267 0.87 7.16 -6.86
CA VAL A 267 0.74 7.29 -5.40
C VAL A 267 0.22 8.67 -5.01
N GLN A 268 0.73 9.75 -5.64
CA GLN A 268 0.30 11.12 -5.36
C GLN A 268 -1.22 11.27 -5.52
N ARG A 269 -1.79 10.66 -6.56
CA ARG A 269 -3.25 10.68 -6.78
C ARG A 269 -4.03 10.07 -5.60
N LEU A 270 -3.56 8.98 -5.00
CA LEU A 270 -4.22 8.40 -3.82
C LEU A 270 -4.17 9.35 -2.62
N LEU A 271 -3.03 10.02 -2.42
CA LEU A 271 -2.86 11.02 -1.37
C LEU A 271 -3.77 12.23 -1.59
N ASP A 272 -3.88 12.71 -2.83
CA ASP A 272 -4.77 13.82 -3.20
C ASP A 272 -6.25 13.46 -2.93
N LEU A 273 -6.62 12.19 -3.14
CA LEU A 273 -7.94 11.62 -2.81
C LEU A 273 -8.14 11.36 -1.30
N GLY A 274 -7.16 11.69 -0.45
CA GLY A 274 -7.24 11.64 1.01
C GLY A 274 -6.67 10.38 1.68
N ALA A 275 -6.09 9.45 0.92
CA ALA A 275 -5.44 8.29 1.51
C ALA A 275 -4.17 8.70 2.31
N VAL A 276 -3.87 7.95 3.37
CA VAL A 276 -2.85 8.31 4.36
C VAL A 276 -1.72 7.29 4.33
N LEU A 277 -0.54 7.69 3.85
CA LEU A 277 0.62 6.81 3.81
C LEU A 277 1.14 6.50 5.22
N VAL A 278 1.34 5.21 5.52
CA VAL A 278 1.98 4.76 6.77
C VAL A 278 3.39 4.21 6.56
N GLY A 279 3.75 3.83 5.33
CA GLY A 279 5.10 3.37 5.02
C GLY A 279 5.25 2.62 3.69
N LYS A 280 6.50 2.24 3.42
CA LYS A 280 6.94 1.44 2.28
C LYS A 280 6.90 -0.05 2.63
N THR A 281 6.15 -0.85 1.86
CA THR A 281 6.05 -2.30 2.03
C THR A 281 7.13 -3.04 1.25
N GLY A 282 7.53 -4.21 1.74
CA GLY A 282 8.57 -5.05 1.15
C GLY A 282 8.26 -5.53 -0.26
N THR A 283 9.31 -5.64 -1.07
CA THR A 283 9.27 -6.12 -2.45
C THR A 283 10.32 -7.20 -2.66
N VAL A 284 10.03 -8.19 -3.52
CA VAL A 284 11.12 -8.96 -4.15
C VAL A 284 12.03 -7.98 -4.87
N GLN A 285 13.34 -8.23 -4.84
CA GLN A 285 14.34 -7.31 -5.36
C GLN A 285 14.03 -6.90 -6.81
N PHE A 286 13.86 -5.59 -7.01
CA PHE A 286 13.47 -4.94 -8.26
C PHE A 286 12.24 -5.57 -8.92
N ALA A 287 11.24 -5.94 -8.12
CA ALA A 287 9.99 -6.55 -8.57
C ALA A 287 10.14 -7.89 -9.34
N ASN A 288 11.25 -8.63 -9.15
CA ASN A 288 11.48 -9.94 -9.78
C ASN A 288 10.73 -11.11 -9.10
N GLY A 289 11.13 -12.34 -9.39
CA GLY A 289 10.68 -13.52 -8.65
C GLY A 289 11.82 -14.12 -7.84
N ASP A 290 11.62 -14.20 -6.53
CA ASP A 290 12.51 -14.79 -5.54
C ASP A 290 11.65 -15.68 -4.61
N ARG A 291 12.23 -16.79 -4.12
CA ARG A 291 11.58 -17.70 -3.18
C ARG A 291 12.22 -17.60 -1.80
N PRO A 292 11.43 -17.43 -0.72
CA PRO A 292 11.97 -17.55 0.61
C PRO A 292 12.35 -19.02 0.91
N THR A 293 13.39 -19.30 1.69
CA THR A 293 14.45 -18.40 2.16
C THR A 293 15.66 -18.35 1.21
N ALA A 294 15.59 -19.05 0.06
CA ALA A 294 16.73 -19.29 -0.82
C ALA A 294 17.26 -18.04 -1.53
N ASP A 295 16.37 -17.18 -2.03
CA ASP A 295 16.75 -16.09 -2.93
C ASP A 295 16.82 -14.71 -2.24
N TRP A 296 16.14 -14.56 -1.09
CA TRP A 296 16.06 -13.29 -0.36
C TRP A 296 17.29 -13.06 0.53
N VAL A 297 18.30 -12.36 -0.01
CA VAL A 297 19.58 -12.13 0.69
C VAL A 297 19.68 -10.73 1.31
N ASP A 298 19.36 -9.68 0.56
CA ASP A 298 19.54 -8.28 1.02
C ASP A 298 18.54 -7.84 2.09
N VAL A 299 17.28 -8.20 1.88
CA VAL A 299 16.14 -7.86 2.74
C VAL A 299 15.44 -9.16 3.09
N HIS A 300 14.95 -9.27 4.31
CA HIS A 300 14.23 -10.47 4.71
C HIS A 300 12.86 -10.54 4.02
N CYS A 301 12.45 -11.73 3.58
CA CYS A 301 11.12 -11.93 3.02
C CYS A 301 10.05 -11.74 4.12
N PRO A 302 8.97 -10.98 3.85
CA PRO A 302 7.84 -10.87 4.77
C PRO A 302 7.26 -12.24 5.16
N PHE A 303 6.72 -12.34 6.36
CA PHE A 303 6.01 -13.55 6.80
C PHE A 303 4.57 -13.53 6.27
N ASN A 304 4.09 -14.70 5.83
CA ASN A 304 2.68 -14.85 5.47
C ASN A 304 1.87 -15.04 6.76
N PRO A 305 0.93 -14.15 7.10
CA PRO A 305 0.10 -14.28 8.30
C PRO A 305 -0.85 -15.49 8.29
N ARG A 306 -1.09 -16.14 7.14
CA ARG A 306 -2.06 -17.24 7.01
C ARG A 306 -1.55 -18.57 7.52
N GLY A 307 -2.48 -19.41 7.95
CA GLY A 307 -2.20 -20.76 8.46
C GLY A 307 -1.19 -20.71 9.60
N ASP A 308 -0.07 -21.42 9.43
CA ASP A 308 0.98 -21.53 10.44
C ASP A 308 1.92 -20.32 10.55
N GLY A 309 1.79 -19.32 9.69
CA GLY A 309 2.73 -18.18 9.65
C GLY A 309 4.00 -18.42 8.82
N TYR A 310 4.19 -19.62 8.29
CA TYR A 310 5.42 -20.07 7.61
C TYR A 310 5.22 -20.47 6.15
N GLN A 311 4.11 -20.04 5.54
CA GLN A 311 3.98 -20.08 4.08
C GLN A 311 4.76 -18.93 3.42
N ALA A 312 5.10 -19.09 2.15
CA ALA A 312 5.62 -18.00 1.34
C ALA A 312 4.49 -16.97 1.10
N PRO A 313 4.78 -15.66 1.19
CA PRO A 313 3.77 -14.62 0.95
C PRO A 313 3.48 -14.38 -0.55
N SER A 314 4.12 -15.16 -1.44
CA SER A 314 4.23 -14.90 -2.88
C SER A 314 4.93 -13.55 -3.17
N GLY A 315 4.98 -13.12 -4.42
CA GLY A 315 5.69 -11.91 -4.81
C GLY A 315 5.38 -11.43 -6.22
N SER A 316 5.87 -10.26 -6.62
CA SER A 316 6.85 -9.43 -5.90
C SER A 316 6.29 -8.42 -4.91
N SER A 317 4.99 -8.15 -4.88
CA SER A 317 4.38 -7.24 -3.88
C SER A 317 4.16 -7.93 -2.52
N SER A 318 5.18 -8.66 -2.06
CA SER A 318 5.14 -9.56 -0.91
C SER A 318 4.73 -8.86 0.38
N GLY A 319 5.32 -7.70 0.66
CA GLY A 319 5.01 -6.92 1.85
C GLY A 319 3.62 -6.30 1.78
N SER A 320 3.19 -5.83 0.60
CA SER A 320 1.83 -5.28 0.42
C SER A 320 0.76 -6.33 0.70
N GLY A 321 0.95 -7.56 0.19
CA GLY A 321 0.06 -8.69 0.50
C GLY A 321 0.08 -9.04 1.98
N ALA A 322 1.26 -9.32 2.52
CA ALA A 322 1.41 -9.71 3.92
C ALA A 322 0.81 -8.67 4.88
N ALA A 323 1.06 -7.38 4.65
CA ALA A 323 0.53 -6.31 5.49
C ALA A 323 -1.01 -6.28 5.51
N ILE A 324 -1.65 -6.41 4.35
CA ILE A 324 -3.13 -6.41 4.27
C ILE A 324 -3.72 -7.68 4.89
N GLY A 325 -3.05 -8.81 4.75
CA GLY A 325 -3.44 -10.06 5.42
C GLY A 325 -3.20 -10.06 6.93
N ALA A 326 -2.29 -9.21 7.44
CA ALA A 326 -1.83 -9.24 8.83
C ALA A 326 -2.47 -8.17 9.73
N TYR A 327 -2.73 -6.99 9.19
CA TYR A 327 -3.01 -5.81 10.00
C TYR A 327 -4.40 -5.23 9.74
N ASP A 328 -5.31 -5.39 10.71
CA ASP A 328 -6.65 -4.81 10.66
C ASP A 328 -6.64 -3.28 10.59
N TRP A 329 -5.62 -2.63 11.14
CA TRP A 329 -5.48 -1.18 11.11
C TRP A 329 -5.05 -0.62 9.75
N LEU A 330 -4.61 -1.47 8.81
CA LEU A 330 -4.23 -1.07 7.45
C LEU A 330 -5.38 -1.37 6.48
N ASP A 331 -5.79 -0.39 5.68
CA ASP A 331 -6.98 -0.52 4.83
C ASP A 331 -6.64 -0.99 3.41
N ILE A 332 -5.60 -0.39 2.82
CA ILE A 332 -5.19 -0.66 1.44
C ILE A 332 -3.67 -0.72 1.29
N ALA A 333 -3.20 -1.50 0.33
CA ALA A 333 -1.80 -1.48 -0.07
C ALA A 333 -1.64 -1.50 -1.58
N VAL A 334 -0.71 -0.70 -2.08
CA VAL A 334 -0.37 -0.62 -3.51
C VAL A 334 0.86 -1.46 -3.80
N GLY A 335 0.86 -2.10 -4.97
CA GLY A 335 2.02 -2.77 -5.53
C GLY A 335 2.04 -2.66 -7.05
N SER A 336 2.79 -3.55 -7.70
CA SER A 336 2.86 -3.61 -9.16
C SER A 336 2.67 -5.03 -9.66
N ASP A 337 2.17 -5.17 -10.89
CA ASP A 337 2.01 -6.45 -11.58
C ASP A 337 2.65 -6.39 -12.97
N THR A 338 3.73 -7.14 -13.16
CA THR A 338 4.35 -7.36 -14.49
C THR A 338 4.04 -8.75 -15.03
N GLY A 339 3.92 -9.74 -14.13
CA GLY A 339 3.67 -11.14 -14.48
C GLY A 339 2.80 -11.89 -13.47
N GLY A 340 2.19 -11.21 -12.50
CA GLY A 340 1.47 -11.83 -11.38
C GLY A 340 1.80 -11.25 -10.00
N SER A 341 2.55 -10.15 -9.95
CA SER A 341 3.09 -9.61 -8.70
C SER A 341 2.07 -8.94 -7.77
N MET A 342 0.84 -8.72 -8.21
CA MET A 342 -0.30 -8.40 -7.35
C MET A 342 -1.15 -9.63 -7.07
N ARG A 343 -1.37 -10.42 -8.11
CA ARG A 343 -2.29 -11.57 -8.10
C ARG A 343 -1.78 -12.73 -7.23
N GLY A 344 -0.48 -13.01 -7.29
CA GLY A 344 0.19 -13.99 -6.45
C GLY A 344 0.05 -13.66 -4.97
N PRO A 345 0.47 -12.47 -4.50
CA PRO A 345 0.24 -12.04 -3.12
C PRO A 345 -1.24 -12.01 -2.72
N ALA A 346 -2.14 -11.54 -3.59
CA ALA A 346 -3.58 -11.56 -3.30
C ALA A 346 -4.08 -12.98 -3.00
N GLY A 347 -3.73 -13.95 -3.85
CA GLY A 347 -4.12 -15.34 -3.67
C GLY A 347 -3.45 -16.03 -2.48
N ALA A 348 -2.19 -15.75 -2.20
CA ALA A 348 -1.47 -16.31 -1.05
C ALA A 348 -2.00 -15.78 0.30
N GLN A 349 -2.55 -14.57 0.31
CA GLN A 349 -3.07 -13.89 1.49
C GLN A 349 -4.59 -13.98 1.60
N GLY A 350 -5.27 -14.50 0.58
CA GLY A 350 -6.73 -14.57 0.56
C GLY A 350 -7.38 -13.19 0.66
N VAL A 351 -6.88 -12.23 -0.11
CA VAL A 351 -7.38 -10.84 -0.15
C VAL A 351 -7.71 -10.45 -1.59
N TYR A 352 -8.44 -9.35 -1.76
CA TYR A 352 -8.75 -8.81 -3.08
C TYR A 352 -7.53 -8.11 -3.65
N GLY A 353 -7.22 -8.35 -4.92
CA GLY A 353 -6.07 -7.73 -5.58
C GLY A 353 -6.16 -7.77 -7.08
N ASN A 354 -5.72 -6.72 -7.75
CA ASN A 354 -5.92 -6.60 -9.19
C ASN A 354 -4.64 -6.29 -9.99
N ARG A 355 -4.67 -6.73 -11.24
CA ARG A 355 -3.88 -6.18 -12.35
C ARG A 355 -4.89 -5.38 -13.19
N PRO A 356 -4.89 -4.04 -13.15
CA PRO A 356 -5.80 -3.30 -14.01
C PRO A 356 -5.30 -3.33 -15.45
N SER A 357 -6.14 -2.89 -16.38
CA SER A 357 -5.74 -2.69 -17.77
C SER A 357 -4.46 -1.85 -17.84
N THR A 358 -3.50 -2.26 -18.69
CA THR A 358 -2.22 -1.54 -18.80
C THR A 358 -2.47 -0.10 -19.26
N GLY A 359 -1.89 0.85 -18.51
CA GLY A 359 -2.09 2.29 -18.70
C GLY A 359 -3.21 2.90 -17.84
N ALA A 360 -3.85 2.14 -16.93
CA ALA A 360 -4.87 2.66 -16.01
C ALA A 360 -4.38 3.85 -15.17
N VAL A 361 -3.11 3.82 -14.73
CA VAL A 361 -2.42 4.89 -13.99
C VAL A 361 -0.96 4.97 -14.44
N SER A 362 -0.33 6.12 -14.21
CA SER A 362 1.08 6.34 -14.58
C SER A 362 2.04 5.46 -13.76
N MET A 363 3.04 4.92 -14.46
CA MET A 363 4.19 4.20 -13.88
C MET A 363 5.45 5.08 -13.80
N ASP A 364 5.32 6.40 -14.00
CA ASP A 364 6.43 7.32 -13.85
C ASP A 364 6.94 7.34 -12.40
N HIS A 365 8.25 7.44 -12.22
CA HIS A 365 8.92 7.39 -10.92
C HIS A 365 8.64 6.10 -10.13
N VAL A 366 8.46 4.99 -10.85
CA VAL A 366 8.43 3.63 -10.31
C VAL A 366 9.62 2.87 -10.91
N ILE A 367 10.37 2.12 -10.08
CA ILE A 367 11.45 1.26 -10.58
C ILE A 367 10.85 0.22 -11.55
N PRO A 368 11.24 0.21 -12.83
CA PRO A 368 10.60 -0.62 -13.84
C PRO A 368 11.09 -2.07 -13.78
N LEU A 369 10.23 -3.00 -14.21
CA LEU A 369 10.64 -4.34 -14.63
C LEU A 369 10.51 -4.47 -16.15
N SER A 370 9.36 -4.10 -16.71
CA SER A 370 9.10 -4.14 -18.15
C SER A 370 7.99 -3.15 -18.49
N PRO A 371 8.29 -1.92 -18.95
CA PRO A 371 7.27 -0.91 -19.24
C PRO A 371 6.10 -1.36 -20.14
N PRO A 372 6.29 -2.25 -21.14
CA PRO A 372 5.16 -2.78 -21.92
C PRO A 372 4.16 -3.65 -21.14
N LEU A 373 4.52 -4.09 -19.93
CA LEU A 373 3.76 -5.06 -19.12
C LEU A 373 3.42 -4.53 -17.72
N ASP A 374 4.19 -3.56 -17.22
CA ASP A 374 4.06 -3.02 -15.86
C ASP A 374 2.73 -2.28 -15.67
N THR A 375 2.07 -2.58 -14.55
CA THR A 375 0.89 -1.85 -14.09
C THR A 375 0.85 -1.78 -12.57
N ALA A 376 0.11 -0.82 -12.01
CA ALA A 376 -0.07 -0.65 -10.57
C ALA A 376 -1.44 -1.18 -10.16
N GLY A 377 -1.50 -1.91 -9.04
CA GLY A 377 -2.76 -2.44 -8.51
C GLY A 377 -2.90 -2.16 -7.01
N VAL A 378 -4.09 -2.43 -6.48
CA VAL A 378 -4.41 -2.26 -5.05
C VAL A 378 -4.84 -3.58 -4.44
N LEU A 379 -4.44 -3.80 -3.18
CA LEU A 379 -4.87 -4.89 -2.32
C LEU A 379 -5.77 -4.34 -1.22
N ALA A 380 -6.86 -5.05 -0.93
CA ALA A 380 -7.76 -4.75 0.18
C ALA A 380 -8.43 -6.02 0.71
N ARG A 381 -8.95 -5.97 1.95
CA ARG A 381 -9.66 -7.10 2.57
C ARG A 381 -11.14 -7.21 2.16
N SER A 382 -11.78 -6.11 1.77
CA SER A 382 -13.18 -6.07 1.29
C SER A 382 -13.25 -5.83 -0.21
N GLY A 383 -14.17 -6.52 -0.88
CA GLY A 383 -14.46 -6.35 -2.30
C GLY A 383 -15.03 -4.96 -2.63
N SER A 384 -15.92 -4.45 -1.76
CA SER A 384 -16.54 -3.13 -1.87
C SER A 384 -15.51 -2.00 -1.71
N LEU A 385 -14.63 -2.10 -0.71
CA LEU A 385 -13.53 -1.16 -0.52
C LEU A 385 -12.56 -1.21 -1.69
N TRP A 386 -12.20 -2.40 -2.16
CA TRP A 386 -11.36 -2.57 -3.35
C TRP A 386 -11.98 -1.90 -4.59
N ALA A 387 -13.29 -2.06 -4.79
CA ALA A 387 -14.03 -1.46 -5.89
C ALA A 387 -14.08 0.08 -5.77
N ASP A 388 -14.30 0.62 -4.57
CA ASP A 388 -14.29 2.07 -4.31
C ASP A 388 -12.93 2.69 -4.65
N VAL A 389 -11.85 2.06 -4.20
CA VAL A 389 -10.49 2.54 -4.44
C VAL A 389 -10.15 2.45 -5.92
N THR A 390 -10.49 1.34 -6.58
CA THR A 390 -10.32 1.15 -8.03
C THR A 390 -11.02 2.26 -8.83
N ARG A 391 -12.27 2.57 -8.48
CA ARG A 391 -13.08 3.61 -9.14
C ARG A 391 -12.53 5.02 -8.92
N ALA A 392 -12.07 5.33 -7.71
CA ALA A 392 -11.48 6.63 -7.41
C ALA A 392 -10.09 6.79 -8.06
N TRP A 393 -9.27 5.73 -7.99
CA TRP A 393 -7.86 5.79 -8.35
C TRP A 393 -7.62 5.78 -9.87
N TYR A 394 -8.38 5.02 -10.65
CA TYR A 394 -8.18 4.93 -12.10
C TYR A 394 -9.05 5.95 -12.85
N PRO A 395 -8.48 7.06 -13.38
CA PRO A 395 -9.27 8.20 -13.84
C PRO A 395 -9.96 8.01 -15.21
N ASN A 396 -9.48 7.09 -16.04
CA ASN A 396 -9.81 7.04 -17.47
C ASN A 396 -10.75 5.88 -17.85
N PHE A 397 -11.56 5.40 -16.90
CA PHE A 397 -12.58 4.39 -17.15
C PHE A 397 -13.98 4.97 -16.92
N THR A 398 -14.98 4.38 -17.57
CA THR A 398 -16.38 4.83 -17.51
C THR A 398 -17.33 3.68 -17.22
N ASP A 399 -18.39 3.94 -16.46
CA ASP A 399 -19.53 3.02 -16.27
C ASP A 399 -20.48 3.03 -17.46
N SER A 400 -19.98 2.73 -18.65
CA SER A 400 -20.78 2.76 -19.88
C SER A 400 -21.46 1.43 -20.20
N TYR A 401 -21.31 0.41 -19.36
CA TYR A 401 -21.96 -0.89 -19.52
C TYR A 401 -23.40 -0.86 -19.00
N ILE A 402 -24.27 -1.65 -19.63
CA ILE A 402 -25.72 -1.71 -19.36
C ILE A 402 -26.06 -2.95 -18.52
N SER A 403 -25.27 -4.01 -18.64
CA SER A 403 -25.45 -5.28 -17.92
C SER A 403 -24.13 -6.05 -17.81
N TYR A 404 -24.09 -7.11 -17.01
CA TYR A 404 -22.92 -7.99 -16.94
C TYR A 404 -22.87 -9.03 -18.06
N PRO A 405 -21.67 -9.55 -18.41
CA PRO A 405 -21.51 -10.61 -19.41
C PRO A 405 -22.31 -11.86 -19.05
N LYS A 406 -22.83 -12.56 -20.08
CA LYS A 406 -23.63 -13.79 -19.93
C LYS A 406 -22.86 -15.07 -20.26
N SER A 407 -21.54 -14.98 -20.35
CA SER A 407 -20.63 -16.08 -20.63
C SER A 407 -19.52 -16.14 -19.58
N ILE A 408 -19.35 -17.31 -18.97
CA ILE A 408 -18.24 -17.64 -18.06
C ILE A 408 -17.36 -18.69 -18.75
N TYR A 409 -16.08 -18.39 -18.88
CA TYR A 409 -15.08 -19.25 -19.50
C TYR A 409 -14.14 -19.77 -18.41
N TYR A 410 -14.39 -20.97 -17.89
CA TYR A 410 -13.57 -21.55 -16.83
C TYR A 410 -12.41 -22.37 -17.41
N SER A 411 -11.18 -22.13 -16.94
CA SER A 411 -9.99 -22.81 -17.45
C SER A 411 -10.08 -24.33 -17.34
N ALA A 412 -9.97 -24.99 -18.49
CA ALA A 412 -9.87 -26.45 -18.63
C ALA A 412 -8.48 -26.98 -18.24
N GLU A 413 -7.47 -26.12 -18.17
CA GLU A 413 -6.15 -26.51 -17.65
C GLU A 413 -6.16 -26.61 -16.12
N ALA A 414 -7.15 -25.99 -15.48
CA ALA A 414 -7.28 -25.92 -14.03
C ALA A 414 -8.31 -26.88 -13.41
N SER A 415 -8.97 -27.71 -14.23
CA SER A 415 -9.86 -28.76 -13.74
C SER A 415 -9.04 -29.92 -13.17
N ASP A 416 -8.72 -29.82 -11.88
CA ASP A 416 -8.20 -30.93 -11.08
C ASP A 416 -9.36 -31.53 -10.27
N GLU A 417 -9.92 -32.63 -10.77
CA GLU A 417 -11.10 -33.28 -10.16
C GLU A 417 -10.86 -33.78 -8.73
N ASP A 418 -9.59 -33.86 -8.28
CA ASP A 418 -9.20 -34.42 -6.98
C ASP A 418 -8.74 -33.35 -5.96
N SER A 419 -8.79 -32.06 -6.32
CA SER A 419 -8.39 -30.99 -5.39
C SER A 419 -9.36 -30.86 -4.20
N PRO A 420 -8.87 -30.72 -2.95
CA PRO A 420 -9.73 -30.40 -1.80
C PRO A 420 -10.48 -29.07 -1.93
N ALA A 421 -10.04 -28.18 -2.83
CA ALA A 421 -10.70 -26.90 -3.12
C ALA A 421 -11.83 -27.01 -4.15
N LYS A 422 -12.03 -28.17 -4.78
CA LYS A 422 -13.00 -28.37 -5.87
C LYS A 422 -14.41 -27.91 -5.51
N ASP A 423 -14.91 -28.32 -4.34
CA ASP A 423 -16.28 -27.97 -3.93
C ASP A 423 -16.46 -26.46 -3.72
N LEU A 424 -15.43 -25.76 -3.22
CA LEU A 424 -15.44 -24.30 -3.11
C LEU A 424 -15.44 -23.63 -4.48
N VAL A 425 -14.62 -24.12 -5.41
CA VAL A 425 -14.52 -23.58 -6.77
C VAL A 425 -15.82 -23.79 -7.53
N GLU A 426 -16.36 -25.01 -7.56
CA GLU A 426 -17.63 -25.31 -8.22
C GLU A 426 -18.78 -24.54 -7.57
N GLY A 427 -18.85 -24.50 -6.23
CA GLY A 427 -19.88 -23.74 -5.53
C GLY A 427 -19.84 -22.23 -5.83
N PHE A 428 -18.65 -21.64 -5.93
CA PHE A 428 -18.53 -20.24 -6.37
C PHE A 428 -18.94 -20.06 -7.84
N LEU A 429 -18.52 -20.95 -8.74
CA LEU A 429 -18.87 -20.86 -10.15
C LEU A 429 -20.38 -21.00 -10.38
N ASP A 430 -21.06 -21.87 -9.62
CA ASP A 430 -22.52 -22.02 -9.65
C ASP A 430 -23.21 -20.73 -9.18
N GLN A 431 -22.77 -20.17 -8.04
CA GLN A 431 -23.30 -18.90 -7.53
C GLN A 431 -23.06 -17.74 -8.50
N LEU A 432 -21.88 -17.66 -9.13
CA LEU A 432 -21.57 -16.66 -10.14
C LEU A 432 -22.44 -16.85 -11.39
N GLN A 433 -22.68 -18.09 -11.82
CA GLN A 433 -23.54 -18.42 -12.94
C GLN A 433 -24.97 -17.96 -12.70
N ASP A 434 -25.51 -18.27 -11.53
CA ASP A 434 -26.87 -17.88 -11.11
C ASP A 434 -27.00 -16.37 -10.98
N PHE A 435 -26.04 -15.71 -10.31
CA PHE A 435 -26.03 -14.25 -10.15
C PHE A 435 -26.03 -13.54 -11.51
N LEU A 436 -25.19 -14.01 -12.44
CA LEU A 436 -25.09 -13.42 -13.77
C LEU A 436 -26.21 -13.88 -14.71
N GLY A 437 -26.96 -14.93 -14.40
CA GLY A 437 -27.81 -15.62 -15.37
C GLY A 437 -27.03 -16.01 -16.63
N ALA A 438 -25.82 -16.52 -16.44
CA ALA A 438 -24.83 -16.78 -17.50
C ALA A 438 -24.75 -18.28 -17.87
N ASN A 439 -24.08 -18.58 -18.98
CA ASN A 439 -23.66 -19.94 -19.31
C ASN A 439 -22.17 -20.12 -19.02
N ARG A 440 -21.84 -21.21 -18.32
CA ARG A 440 -20.45 -21.64 -18.07
C ARG A 440 -19.99 -22.60 -19.15
N SER A 441 -18.76 -22.42 -19.64
CA SER A 441 -18.11 -23.32 -20.59
C SER A 441 -16.63 -23.50 -20.25
N ALA A 442 -16.09 -24.67 -20.59
CA ALA A 442 -14.66 -24.96 -20.42
C ALA A 442 -13.84 -24.19 -21.46
N ALA A 443 -12.72 -23.61 -21.02
CA ALA A 443 -11.89 -22.70 -21.79
C ALA A 443 -10.46 -23.20 -21.87
N ASN A 444 -9.86 -23.23 -23.06
CA ASN A 444 -8.47 -23.64 -23.23
C ASN A 444 -7.80 -22.70 -24.24
N ILE A 445 -6.95 -21.81 -23.73
CA ILE A 445 -6.34 -20.75 -24.54
C ILE A 445 -5.45 -21.35 -25.64
N THR A 446 -4.64 -22.35 -25.29
CA THR A 446 -3.72 -23.02 -26.23
C THR A 446 -4.48 -23.68 -27.39
N ARG A 447 -5.59 -24.35 -27.09
CA ARG A 447 -6.46 -24.98 -28.08
C ARG A 447 -7.17 -23.94 -28.95
N LEU A 448 -7.76 -22.92 -28.35
CA LEU A 448 -8.45 -21.87 -29.10
C LEU A 448 -7.47 -21.15 -30.05
N TRP A 449 -6.24 -20.89 -29.61
CA TRP A 449 -5.18 -20.35 -30.46
C TRP A 449 -4.87 -21.26 -31.65
N ALA A 450 -4.72 -22.56 -31.41
CA ALA A 450 -4.43 -23.52 -32.49
C ALA A 450 -5.57 -23.64 -33.51
N GLU A 451 -6.82 -23.47 -33.07
CA GLU A 451 -8.01 -23.47 -33.93
C GLU A 451 -8.21 -22.13 -34.67
N SER A 452 -7.61 -21.04 -34.17
CA SER A 452 -7.78 -19.68 -34.71
C SER A 452 -6.49 -18.84 -34.70
N PRO A 453 -5.37 -19.36 -35.25
CA PRO A 453 -4.10 -18.66 -35.15
C PRO A 453 -4.12 -17.36 -35.96
N PRO A 454 -3.45 -16.30 -35.49
CA PRO A 454 -3.27 -15.09 -36.28
C PRO A 454 -2.57 -15.39 -37.62
N LEU A 455 -2.86 -14.59 -38.65
CA LEU A 455 -2.29 -14.78 -39.98
C LEU A 455 -0.75 -14.73 -39.94
N ASN A 456 -0.09 -15.71 -40.58
CA ASN A 456 1.37 -15.86 -40.62
C ASN A 456 2.05 -16.10 -39.25
N VAL A 457 1.31 -16.60 -38.27
CA VAL A 457 1.82 -16.98 -36.94
C VAL A 457 1.64 -18.48 -36.73
N SER A 458 2.53 -19.11 -35.96
CA SER A 458 2.43 -20.55 -35.66
C SER A 458 1.12 -20.89 -34.97
N ALA A 459 0.52 -22.04 -35.33
CA ALA A 459 -0.62 -22.61 -34.64
C ALA A 459 -0.28 -23.12 -33.24
N ASN A 460 1.00 -23.29 -32.91
CA ASN A 460 1.43 -23.53 -31.54
C ASN A 460 1.78 -22.19 -30.87
N ILE A 461 1.00 -21.80 -29.87
CA ILE A 461 1.19 -20.54 -29.12
C ILE A 461 2.58 -20.44 -28.49
N SER A 462 3.17 -21.58 -28.09
CA SER A 462 4.50 -21.61 -27.47
C SER A 462 5.59 -21.15 -28.42
N ASP A 463 5.49 -21.46 -29.73
CA ASP A 463 6.47 -21.00 -30.71
C ASP A 463 6.53 -19.46 -30.78
N THR A 464 5.44 -18.79 -30.40
CA THR A 464 5.34 -17.32 -30.39
C THR A 464 5.65 -16.71 -29.02
N LEU A 465 5.21 -17.34 -27.92
CA LEU A 465 5.22 -16.72 -26.59
C LEU A 465 6.22 -17.32 -25.59
N TYR A 466 6.93 -18.39 -25.94
CA TYR A 466 7.78 -19.12 -24.99
C TYR A 466 8.86 -18.25 -24.33
N SER A 467 9.60 -17.46 -25.12
CA SER A 467 10.63 -16.56 -24.58
C SER A 467 10.13 -15.14 -24.36
N THR A 468 8.96 -14.76 -24.89
CA THR A 468 8.48 -13.37 -24.97
C THR A 468 8.50 -12.64 -23.62
N TYR A 469 7.86 -13.19 -22.58
CA TYR A 469 7.90 -12.60 -21.23
C TYR A 469 9.32 -12.50 -20.68
N ALA A 470 10.12 -13.55 -20.84
CA ALA A 470 11.49 -13.62 -20.34
C ALA A 470 12.38 -12.55 -21.00
N VAL A 471 12.29 -12.39 -22.32
CA VAL A 471 13.01 -11.36 -23.08
C VAL A 471 12.61 -9.96 -22.61
N LEU A 472 11.30 -9.66 -22.60
CA LEU A 472 10.81 -8.34 -22.21
C LEU A 472 11.30 -7.96 -20.81
N THR A 473 11.03 -8.79 -19.81
CA THR A 473 11.39 -8.49 -18.41
C THR A 473 12.89 -8.49 -18.12
N SER A 474 13.67 -9.32 -18.81
CA SER A 474 15.11 -9.41 -18.57
C SER A 474 15.88 -8.28 -19.26
N VAL A 475 15.54 -7.98 -20.52
CA VAL A 475 16.22 -6.97 -21.34
C VAL A 475 15.84 -5.57 -20.88
N ASP A 476 14.54 -5.27 -20.70
CA ASP A 476 14.10 -3.94 -20.28
C ASP A 476 14.72 -3.57 -18.93
N GLN A 477 14.63 -4.45 -17.95
CA GLN A 477 15.12 -4.11 -16.62
C GLN A 477 16.64 -3.98 -16.58
N PHE A 478 17.39 -4.85 -17.27
CA PHE A 478 18.84 -4.69 -17.33
C PHE A 478 19.21 -3.34 -17.95
N ASN A 479 18.59 -2.97 -19.08
CA ASN A 479 18.92 -1.73 -19.77
C ASN A 479 18.48 -0.47 -19.01
N ARG A 480 17.34 -0.51 -18.32
CA ARG A 480 16.74 0.65 -17.65
C ARG A 480 17.17 0.83 -16.21
N LEU A 481 17.57 -0.25 -15.54
CA LEU A 481 17.92 -0.27 -14.12
C LEU A 481 19.29 -0.89 -13.88
N GLY A 482 19.52 -2.12 -14.34
CA GLY A 482 20.71 -2.90 -13.99
C GLY A 482 22.02 -2.24 -14.43
N GLN A 483 22.12 -1.86 -15.70
CA GLN A 483 23.31 -1.23 -16.27
C GLN A 483 23.58 0.16 -15.67
N PRO A 484 22.61 1.11 -15.64
CA PRO A 484 22.80 2.39 -14.95
C PRO A 484 23.19 2.24 -13.46
N PHE A 485 22.56 1.32 -12.74
CA PHE A 485 22.87 1.06 -11.34
C PHE A 485 24.30 0.56 -11.14
N PHE A 486 24.78 -0.35 -12.01
CA PHE A 486 26.16 -0.82 -11.95
C PHE A 486 27.16 0.30 -12.25
N ASP A 487 26.87 1.16 -13.22
CA ASP A 487 27.74 2.27 -13.59
C ASP A 487 27.83 3.31 -12.47
N ASP A 488 26.68 3.72 -11.91
CA ASP A 488 26.60 4.66 -10.78
C ASP A 488 27.30 4.11 -9.54
N TYR A 489 27.07 2.83 -9.22
CA TYR A 489 27.72 2.18 -8.08
C TYR A 489 29.23 2.10 -8.27
N ALA A 490 29.70 1.71 -9.46
CA ALA A 490 31.12 1.62 -9.79
C ALA A 490 31.81 2.99 -9.66
N ALA A 491 31.16 4.06 -10.13
CA ALA A 491 31.68 5.43 -10.05
C ALA A 491 31.93 5.87 -8.60
N GLN A 492 31.06 5.48 -7.66
CA GLN A 492 31.17 5.86 -6.25
C GLN A 492 31.97 4.87 -5.38
N ASN A 493 32.19 3.64 -5.86
CA ASN A 493 32.78 2.55 -5.07
C ASN A 493 34.08 1.98 -5.67
N GLY A 494 34.79 2.77 -6.49
CA GLY A 494 36.11 2.42 -7.01
C GLY A 494 36.08 1.28 -8.03
N GLY A 495 35.07 1.25 -8.91
CA GLY A 495 34.92 0.22 -9.95
C GLY A 495 34.29 -1.09 -9.48
N ARG A 496 33.85 -1.19 -8.22
CA ARG A 496 33.19 -2.39 -7.68
C ARG A 496 31.78 -2.56 -8.23
N ARG A 497 31.23 -3.77 -8.09
CA ARG A 497 29.81 -4.08 -8.37
C ARG A 497 29.04 -4.31 -7.08
N PRO A 498 27.76 -3.92 -7.01
CA PRO A 498 26.88 -4.25 -5.88
C PRO A 498 26.47 -5.73 -5.94
N PHE A 499 26.04 -6.27 -4.80
CA PHE A 499 25.40 -7.58 -4.75
C PHE A 499 23.98 -7.49 -5.32
N ILE A 500 23.55 -8.56 -6.01
CA ILE A 500 22.21 -8.73 -6.58
C ILE A 500 21.72 -10.14 -6.20
N ASN A 501 20.48 -10.26 -5.77
CA ASN A 501 19.86 -11.55 -5.45
C ASN A 501 19.95 -12.52 -6.64
N PRO A 502 20.00 -13.85 -6.39
CA PRO A 502 20.18 -14.84 -7.46
C PRO A 502 19.15 -14.73 -8.60
N GLY A 503 17.87 -14.52 -8.26
CA GLY A 503 16.77 -14.38 -9.22
C GLY A 503 16.98 -13.26 -10.25
N PRO A 504 17.03 -11.98 -9.83
CA PRO A 504 17.28 -10.86 -10.75
C PRO A 504 18.64 -10.97 -11.47
N LEU A 505 19.68 -11.47 -10.80
CA LEU A 505 21.01 -11.60 -11.40
C LEU A 505 21.01 -12.54 -12.62
N VAL A 506 20.41 -13.73 -12.48
CA VAL A 506 20.35 -14.70 -13.59
C VAL A 506 19.50 -14.16 -14.74
N ARG A 507 18.42 -13.45 -14.44
CA ARG A 507 17.59 -12.81 -15.47
C ARG A 507 18.37 -11.78 -16.26
N TRP A 508 19.09 -10.88 -15.60
CA TRP A 508 19.89 -9.86 -16.28
C TRP A 508 21.03 -10.46 -17.10
N GLN A 509 21.70 -11.52 -16.61
CA GLN A 509 22.71 -12.24 -17.39
C GLN A 509 22.11 -12.90 -18.64
N TRP A 510 20.94 -13.51 -18.49
CA TRP A 510 20.21 -14.11 -19.60
C TRP A 510 19.76 -13.05 -20.62
N GLY A 511 19.19 -11.93 -20.16
CA GLY A 511 18.69 -10.84 -21.01
C GLY A 511 19.78 -10.18 -21.87
N GLN A 512 20.99 -10.02 -21.33
CA GLN A 512 22.13 -9.53 -22.12
C GLN A 512 22.41 -10.40 -23.36
N ASN A 513 22.21 -11.71 -23.27
CA ASN A 513 22.41 -12.64 -24.38
C ASN A 513 21.22 -12.69 -25.37
N HIS A 514 20.07 -12.11 -25.00
CA HIS A 514 18.83 -12.14 -25.80
C HIS A 514 18.35 -10.73 -26.19
N SER A 515 19.21 -9.72 -26.08
CA SER A 515 18.86 -8.32 -26.36
C SER A 515 18.41 -8.09 -27.81
N SER A 516 18.91 -8.87 -28.76
CA SER A 516 18.49 -8.81 -30.17
C SER A 516 17.07 -9.32 -30.42
N GLU A 517 16.46 -10.02 -29.46
CA GLU A 517 15.11 -10.60 -29.58
C GLU A 517 14.02 -9.65 -29.07
N TYR A 518 14.40 -8.50 -28.50
CA TYR A 518 13.47 -7.60 -27.81
C TYR A 518 12.33 -7.12 -28.71
N ASP A 519 12.64 -6.63 -29.91
CA ASP A 519 11.63 -6.13 -30.84
C ASP A 519 10.67 -7.24 -31.28
N THR A 520 11.17 -8.46 -31.46
CA THR A 520 10.33 -9.64 -31.74
C THR A 520 9.44 -9.98 -30.56
N ALA A 521 9.94 -9.90 -29.33
CA ALA A 521 9.14 -10.14 -28.14
C ALA A 521 8.01 -9.09 -27.99
N VAL A 522 8.28 -7.81 -28.27
CA VAL A 522 7.25 -6.77 -28.31
C VAL A 522 6.19 -7.10 -29.35
N GLN A 523 6.60 -7.46 -30.58
CA GLN A 523 5.69 -7.85 -31.65
C GLN A 523 4.84 -9.06 -31.26
N ASN A 524 5.44 -10.12 -30.70
CA ASN A 524 4.75 -11.34 -30.29
C ASN A 524 3.71 -11.05 -29.19
N LYS A 525 4.03 -10.20 -28.22
CA LYS A 525 3.07 -9.73 -27.22
C LYS A 525 1.90 -8.99 -27.87
N THR A 526 2.16 -8.10 -28.84
CA THR A 526 1.11 -7.38 -29.58
C THR A 526 0.24 -8.31 -30.43
N ILE A 527 0.81 -9.35 -31.03
CA ILE A 527 0.06 -10.37 -31.76
C ILE A 527 -0.94 -11.06 -30.83
N PHE A 528 -0.48 -11.51 -29.65
CA PHE A 528 -1.38 -12.14 -28.67
C PHE A 528 -2.44 -11.17 -28.17
N GLN A 529 -2.06 -9.92 -27.88
CA GLN A 529 -3.00 -8.88 -27.45
C GLN A 529 -4.15 -8.71 -28.44
N ASN A 530 -3.83 -8.56 -29.73
CA ASN A 530 -4.82 -8.39 -30.78
C ASN A 530 -5.73 -9.62 -30.85
N TRP A 531 -5.15 -10.82 -30.91
CA TRP A 531 -5.90 -12.08 -30.94
C TRP A 531 -6.85 -12.23 -29.75
N TRP A 532 -6.37 -11.94 -28.53
CA TRP A 532 -7.17 -12.03 -27.31
C TRP A 532 -8.39 -11.10 -27.35
N SER A 533 -8.23 -9.90 -27.91
CA SER A 533 -9.28 -8.88 -28.01
C SER A 533 -10.26 -9.08 -29.17
N THR A 534 -9.97 -9.96 -30.12
CA THR A 534 -10.84 -10.20 -31.30
C THR A 534 -11.42 -11.60 -31.37
N THR A 535 -10.77 -12.56 -30.73
CA THR A 535 -11.07 -13.99 -30.89
C THR A 535 -10.94 -14.75 -29.58
N GLY A 536 -10.01 -14.34 -28.71
CA GLY A 536 -9.88 -14.91 -27.38
C GLY A 536 -11.00 -14.49 -26.42
N TYR A 537 -10.84 -14.89 -25.16
CA TYR A 537 -11.87 -14.76 -24.12
C TYR A 537 -12.02 -13.34 -23.54
N GLY A 538 -11.21 -12.37 -23.96
CA GLY A 538 -11.31 -10.96 -23.53
C GLY A 538 -11.70 -10.03 -24.67
N THR A 539 -12.62 -10.48 -25.52
CA THR A 539 -13.23 -9.66 -26.57
C THR A 539 -14.15 -8.60 -25.94
N PRO A 540 -14.04 -7.31 -26.32
CA PRO A 540 -14.90 -6.25 -25.78
C PRO A 540 -16.32 -6.33 -26.37
N ASN A 541 -17.29 -5.88 -25.59
CA ASN A 541 -18.71 -5.85 -25.95
C ASN A 541 -19.33 -4.51 -25.54
N ASN A 542 -20.05 -3.85 -26.44
CA ASN A 542 -20.60 -2.50 -26.16
C ASN A 542 -21.66 -2.49 -25.05
N ALA A 543 -22.41 -3.57 -24.85
CA ALA A 543 -23.47 -3.63 -23.85
C ALA A 543 -22.94 -4.06 -22.48
N THR A 544 -22.01 -5.02 -22.46
CA THR A 544 -21.51 -5.65 -21.23
C THR A 544 -20.06 -5.29 -20.87
N CYS A 545 -19.46 -4.38 -21.62
CA CYS A 545 -18.02 -4.08 -21.67
C CYS A 545 -17.14 -5.24 -22.17
N SER A 546 -17.32 -6.45 -21.63
CA SER A 546 -16.61 -7.68 -22.00
C SER A 546 -17.60 -8.72 -22.50
N ASP A 547 -17.25 -9.53 -23.49
CA ASP A 547 -18.15 -10.56 -24.03
C ASP A 547 -18.36 -11.74 -23.05
N GLY A 548 -17.36 -11.99 -22.22
CA GLY A 548 -17.44 -12.93 -21.11
C GLY A 548 -16.44 -12.63 -20.00
N ILE A 549 -16.40 -13.51 -19.02
CA ILE A 549 -15.46 -13.49 -17.90
C ILE A 549 -14.64 -14.78 -17.98
N PHE A 550 -13.33 -14.65 -18.15
CA PHE A 550 -12.43 -15.79 -18.09
C PHE A 550 -11.99 -16.02 -16.64
N VAL A 551 -12.16 -17.25 -16.15
CA VAL A 551 -11.96 -17.61 -14.75
C VAL A 551 -10.94 -18.73 -14.64
N TYR A 552 -9.94 -18.55 -13.77
CA TYR A 552 -8.96 -19.59 -13.47
C TYR A 552 -8.53 -19.52 -12.00
N PRO A 553 -8.10 -20.63 -11.38
CA PRO A 553 -7.59 -20.62 -10.01
C PRO A 553 -6.26 -19.90 -9.86
N GLN A 554 -6.21 -18.99 -8.88
CA GLN A 554 -5.00 -18.28 -8.51
C GLN A 554 -4.27 -18.97 -7.34
N ASN A 555 -5.02 -19.53 -6.39
CA ASN A 555 -4.51 -20.35 -5.31
C ASN A 555 -5.57 -21.38 -4.90
N LEU A 556 -5.19 -22.65 -4.79
CA LEU A 556 -6.07 -23.75 -4.40
C LEU A 556 -5.78 -24.29 -3.00
N GLY A 557 -5.15 -23.47 -2.14
CA GLY A 557 -4.78 -23.86 -0.77
C GLY A 557 -3.61 -24.85 -0.72
N VAL A 558 -2.71 -24.79 -1.70
CA VAL A 558 -1.51 -25.64 -1.74
C VAL A 558 -0.42 -25.04 -0.86
N THR A 559 0.20 -25.87 -0.02
CA THR A 559 1.30 -25.44 0.85
C THR A 559 2.53 -25.03 0.04
N ASN A 560 3.17 -23.96 0.48
CA ASN A 560 4.42 -23.45 -0.07
C ASN A 560 5.27 -22.91 1.08
N TYR A 561 5.98 -23.81 1.74
CA TYR A 561 6.68 -23.50 2.97
C TYR A 561 7.93 -22.64 2.74
N ARG A 562 8.07 -21.60 3.56
CA ARG A 562 9.22 -20.66 3.50
C ARG A 562 10.56 -21.28 3.90
N ASN A 563 10.56 -22.43 4.57
CA ASN A 563 11.77 -23.15 4.99
C ASN A 563 12.20 -24.22 3.98
N GLN A 564 11.52 -24.34 2.84
CA GLN A 564 11.92 -25.23 1.77
C GLN A 564 13.15 -24.67 1.04
N TYR A 565 14.19 -25.48 0.92
CA TYR A 565 15.37 -25.15 0.11
C TYR A 565 15.12 -25.53 -1.35
N PHE A 566 15.59 -24.69 -2.26
CA PHE A 566 15.48 -24.88 -3.71
C PHE A 566 16.86 -24.81 -4.35
N ASP A 567 16.99 -25.41 -5.53
CA ASP A 567 18.15 -25.21 -6.38
C ASP A 567 18.24 -23.75 -6.83
N ALA A 568 19.46 -23.28 -7.06
CA ALA A 568 19.70 -21.93 -7.53
C ALA A 568 18.99 -21.68 -8.88
N PRO A 569 18.40 -20.50 -9.09
CA PRO A 569 17.76 -20.16 -10.36
C PRO A 569 18.79 -20.17 -11.50
N THR A 570 18.40 -20.71 -12.65
CA THR A 570 19.28 -20.83 -13.84
C THR A 570 18.80 -20.03 -15.05
N THR A 571 17.49 -19.79 -15.16
CA THR A 571 16.87 -19.03 -16.26
C THR A 571 15.71 -18.15 -15.75
N PRO A 572 15.31 -17.11 -16.51
CA PRO A 572 14.01 -16.45 -16.30
C PRO A 572 12.83 -17.43 -16.44
N PRO A 573 11.63 -17.07 -15.96
CA PRO A 573 10.41 -17.82 -16.22
C PRO A 573 10.07 -17.81 -17.72
N LEU A 574 10.12 -18.98 -18.34
CA LEU A 574 9.75 -19.21 -19.74
C LEU A 574 8.33 -19.76 -19.87
N GLY A 575 7.84 -19.86 -21.11
CA GLY A 575 6.56 -20.46 -21.46
C GLY A 575 5.36 -19.53 -21.38
N PHE A 576 4.19 -20.13 -21.61
CA PHE A 576 2.86 -19.51 -21.51
C PHE A 576 2.02 -20.23 -20.44
N SER A 577 1.09 -19.51 -19.82
CA SER A 577 0.06 -20.06 -18.92
C SER A 577 -1.14 -19.12 -18.89
N ASP A 578 -2.29 -19.58 -18.40
CA ASP A 578 -3.49 -18.75 -18.24
C ASP A 578 -3.22 -17.47 -17.43
N GLY A 579 -2.41 -17.56 -16.37
CA GLY A 579 -2.00 -16.41 -15.58
C GLY A 579 -1.13 -15.38 -16.32
N ARG A 580 -0.68 -15.66 -17.55
CA ARG A 580 -0.01 -14.70 -18.43
C ARG A 580 -0.95 -14.08 -19.47
N ALA A 581 -2.21 -14.51 -19.57
CA ALA A 581 -3.15 -14.00 -20.56
C ALA A 581 -3.42 -12.50 -20.39
N SER A 582 -3.82 -12.05 -19.20
CA SER A 582 -4.06 -10.63 -18.87
C SER A 582 -2.79 -9.76 -18.99
N VAL A 583 -1.61 -10.38 -18.81
CA VAL A 583 -0.31 -9.73 -18.95
C VAL A 583 -0.07 -9.31 -20.39
N TYR A 584 -0.16 -10.27 -21.31
CA TYR A 584 0.03 -9.99 -22.73
C TYR A 584 -1.15 -9.22 -23.34
N ALA A 585 -2.38 -9.49 -22.89
CA ALA A 585 -3.59 -8.83 -23.37
C ALA A 585 -3.73 -7.37 -22.92
N GLU A 586 -2.97 -6.94 -21.90
CA GLU A 586 -3.18 -5.67 -21.21
C GLU A 586 -4.60 -5.54 -20.62
N GLY A 587 -5.24 -6.67 -20.31
CA GLY A 587 -6.60 -6.74 -19.80
C GLY A 587 -6.68 -6.59 -18.29
N ALA A 588 -7.89 -6.31 -17.80
CA ALA A 588 -8.15 -6.19 -16.37
C ALA A 588 -8.40 -7.57 -15.74
N GLU A 589 -7.84 -7.76 -14.55
CA GLU A 589 -7.99 -8.98 -13.77
C GLU A 589 -8.05 -8.66 -12.27
N VAL A 590 -8.94 -9.35 -11.55
CA VAL A 590 -9.03 -9.32 -10.08
C VAL A 590 -8.96 -10.73 -9.53
N VAL A 591 -8.22 -10.89 -8.44
CA VAL A 591 -8.22 -12.08 -7.59
C VAL A 591 -9.24 -11.88 -6.49
N VAL A 592 -10.12 -12.87 -6.31
CA VAL A 592 -11.13 -12.89 -5.26
C VAL A 592 -10.94 -14.11 -4.35
N PRO A 593 -10.93 -13.94 -3.02
CA PRO A 593 -10.95 -15.06 -2.09
C PRO A 593 -12.35 -15.70 -2.06
N ILE A 594 -12.42 -17.02 -2.21
CA ILE A 594 -13.68 -17.76 -2.24
C ILE A 594 -13.86 -18.71 -1.05
N GLY A 595 -12.83 -18.85 -0.22
CA GLY A 595 -12.87 -19.71 0.96
C GLY A 595 -11.46 -20.10 1.40
N GLU A 596 -11.38 -21.07 2.30
CA GLU A 596 -10.13 -21.66 2.77
C GLU A 596 -10.32 -23.17 2.96
N ILE A 597 -9.25 -23.93 2.78
CA ILE A 597 -9.25 -25.39 2.97
C ILE A 597 -8.28 -25.80 4.07
N PRO A 598 -8.58 -26.88 4.82
CA PRO A 598 -7.68 -27.40 5.83
C PRO A 598 -6.45 -28.05 5.19
N TYR A 599 -5.32 -28.00 5.88
CA TYR A 599 -4.13 -28.78 5.61
C TYR A 599 -3.45 -29.15 6.93
N ASN A 600 -2.70 -30.25 6.93
CA ASN A 600 -1.89 -30.63 8.09
C ASN A 600 -0.55 -29.89 8.04
N SER A 601 -0.34 -28.95 8.96
CA SER A 601 0.90 -28.18 9.00
C SER A 601 2.08 -29.04 9.46
N THR A 602 3.16 -29.01 8.69
CA THR A 602 4.45 -29.59 9.08
C THR A 602 5.20 -28.74 10.11
N VAL A 603 4.71 -27.52 10.40
CA VAL A 603 5.32 -26.58 11.35
C VAL A 603 4.63 -26.65 12.70
N THR A 604 3.30 -26.46 12.74
CA THR A 604 2.54 -26.49 14.01
C THR A 604 2.13 -27.90 14.41
N LEU A 605 2.20 -28.87 13.48
CA LEU A 605 1.70 -30.24 13.66
C LEU A 605 0.21 -30.29 14.00
N GLN A 606 -0.54 -29.25 13.60
CA GLN A 606 -1.99 -29.15 13.73
C GLN A 606 -2.64 -28.98 12.35
N GLU A 607 -3.95 -29.15 12.30
CA GLU A 607 -4.74 -28.73 11.15
C GLU A 607 -4.80 -27.20 11.12
N GLU A 608 -4.33 -26.64 10.02
CA GLU A 608 -4.32 -25.20 9.71
C GLU A 608 -5.09 -24.97 8.41
N TYR A 609 -5.30 -23.71 8.01
CA TYR A 609 -6.14 -23.39 6.84
C TYR A 609 -5.43 -22.45 5.88
N LEU A 610 -5.57 -22.70 4.58
CA LEU A 610 -5.03 -21.84 3.52
C LEU A 610 -6.12 -21.28 2.61
N PRO A 611 -5.97 -20.03 2.14
CA PRO A 611 -6.93 -19.43 1.24
C PRO A 611 -7.04 -20.16 -0.10
N VAL A 612 -8.27 -20.21 -0.62
CA VAL A 612 -8.62 -20.54 -1.99
C VAL A 612 -9.09 -19.27 -2.67
N SER A 613 -8.57 -19.00 -3.87
CA SER A 613 -8.87 -17.80 -4.63
C SER A 613 -8.92 -18.06 -6.13
N LEU A 614 -9.79 -17.33 -6.80
CA LEU A 614 -9.96 -17.36 -8.25
C LEU A 614 -9.63 -16.00 -8.85
N SER A 615 -9.13 -16.02 -10.07
CA SER A 615 -8.94 -14.86 -10.91
C SER A 615 -10.12 -14.70 -11.85
N LEU A 616 -10.65 -13.48 -11.95
CA LEU A 616 -11.67 -13.06 -12.92
C LEU A 616 -11.00 -12.09 -13.90
N VAL A 617 -10.93 -12.48 -15.17
CA VAL A 617 -10.30 -11.72 -16.26
C VAL A 617 -11.38 -11.23 -17.22
N VAL A 618 -11.31 -9.95 -17.59
CA VAL A 618 -12.24 -9.32 -18.54
C VAL A 618 -11.46 -8.57 -19.63
N ALA A 619 -12.18 -8.14 -20.67
CA ALA A 619 -11.60 -7.32 -21.73
C ALA A 619 -10.89 -6.07 -21.20
N ARG A 620 -9.85 -5.63 -21.93
CA ARG A 620 -9.15 -4.38 -21.65
C ARG A 620 -10.13 -3.20 -21.62
N GLY A 621 -10.03 -2.36 -20.59
CA GLY A 621 -10.89 -1.19 -20.37
C GLY A 621 -12.12 -1.47 -19.52
N CYS A 622 -12.35 -2.72 -19.11
CA CYS A 622 -13.53 -3.12 -18.34
C CYS A 622 -13.32 -3.17 -16.83
N ASP A 623 -12.31 -2.45 -16.33
CA ASP A 623 -11.94 -2.37 -14.92
C ASP A 623 -13.11 -1.95 -14.03
N PHE A 624 -13.92 -0.96 -14.45
CA PHE A 624 -15.06 -0.48 -13.66
C PHE A 624 -16.24 -1.43 -13.66
N MET A 625 -16.46 -2.16 -14.76
CA MET A 625 -17.44 -3.26 -14.81
C MET A 625 -17.03 -4.36 -13.83
N LEU A 626 -15.75 -4.75 -13.84
CA LEU A 626 -15.23 -5.75 -12.92
C LEU A 626 -15.31 -5.28 -11.45
N ALA A 627 -15.04 -4.00 -11.19
CA ALA A 627 -15.20 -3.38 -9.87
C ALA A 627 -16.66 -3.41 -9.40
N GLY A 628 -17.62 -3.09 -10.28
CA GLY A 628 -19.04 -3.18 -9.99
C GLY A 628 -19.46 -4.60 -9.64
N LEU A 629 -19.04 -5.58 -10.45
CA LEU A 629 -19.36 -6.99 -10.24
C LEU A 629 -18.87 -7.49 -8.87
N VAL A 630 -17.61 -7.25 -8.51
CA VAL A 630 -17.06 -7.72 -7.23
C VAL A 630 -17.78 -7.10 -6.03
N ARG A 631 -18.14 -5.81 -6.11
CA ARG A 631 -18.93 -5.15 -5.06
C ARG A 631 -20.28 -5.84 -4.90
N GLU A 632 -21.03 -5.99 -5.99
CA GLU A 632 -22.37 -6.58 -5.92
C GLU A 632 -22.33 -8.04 -5.44
N LEU A 633 -21.31 -8.81 -5.84
CA LEU A 633 -21.10 -10.17 -5.32
C LEU A 633 -20.83 -10.19 -3.81
N GLU A 634 -20.16 -9.18 -3.25
CA GLU A 634 -19.98 -9.04 -1.80
C GLU A 634 -21.28 -8.60 -1.10
N GLU A 635 -22.04 -7.68 -1.69
CA GLU A 635 -23.32 -7.19 -1.18
C GLU A 635 -24.37 -8.31 -1.06
N VAL A 636 -24.40 -9.24 -2.02
CA VAL A 636 -25.28 -10.43 -1.96
C VAL A 636 -24.68 -11.61 -1.18
N GLY A 637 -23.46 -11.47 -0.66
CA GLY A 637 -22.81 -12.45 0.23
C GLY A 637 -22.15 -13.65 -0.47
N ILE A 638 -22.01 -13.62 -1.80
CA ILE A 638 -21.25 -14.62 -2.57
C ILE A 638 -19.75 -14.46 -2.27
N LEU A 639 -19.28 -13.23 -2.32
CA LEU A 639 -17.94 -12.85 -1.85
C LEU A 639 -18.03 -12.29 -0.42
N LYS A 640 -16.92 -12.34 0.32
CA LYS A 640 -16.87 -11.91 1.72
C LYS A 640 -15.60 -11.14 2.01
N GLU A 641 -15.68 -10.22 2.97
CA GLU A 641 -14.52 -9.57 3.52
C GLU A 641 -13.58 -10.61 4.17
N SER A 642 -12.30 -10.57 3.79
CA SER A 642 -11.24 -11.36 4.40
C SER A 642 -10.84 -10.78 5.75
N LYS A 643 -10.66 -11.59 6.78
CA LYS A 643 -10.14 -11.13 8.08
C LYS A 643 -8.61 -11.10 8.09
N ALA A 644 -8.01 -10.28 8.96
CA ALA A 644 -6.57 -10.33 9.19
C ALA A 644 -6.17 -11.51 10.09
N GLY A 645 -4.92 -11.97 9.99
CA GLY A 645 -4.35 -13.05 10.79
C GLY A 645 -4.36 -14.42 10.11
N ALA A 646 -4.40 -15.49 10.89
CA ALA A 646 -4.22 -16.87 10.39
C ALA A 646 -5.33 -17.36 9.45
N ARG A 647 -6.54 -16.84 9.59
CA ARG A 647 -7.76 -17.32 8.92
C ARG A 647 -8.43 -16.19 8.16
N ILE A 648 -9.08 -16.51 7.03
CA ILE A 648 -9.84 -15.51 6.28
C ILE A 648 -11.30 -15.40 6.75
N GLY A 649 -11.87 -16.47 7.32
CA GLY A 649 -13.31 -16.57 7.65
C GLY A 649 -13.68 -16.55 9.13
N HIS A 650 -12.72 -16.73 10.05
CA HIS A 650 -12.96 -16.78 11.50
C HIS A 650 -12.04 -15.80 12.22
N LYS A 651 -12.54 -15.12 13.26
CA LYS A 651 -11.66 -14.42 14.22
C LYS A 651 -10.90 -15.48 15.01
N THR A 652 -9.57 -15.45 14.92
CA THR A 652 -8.67 -16.17 15.84
C THR A 652 -8.82 -15.65 17.25
#